data_AF-A0AAU9L2M4-F1
#
_entry.id   AF-A0AAU9L2M4-F1
#
_cell.length_a   1.000
_cell.length_b   1.000
_cell.length_c   1.000
_cell.angle_alpha   90.00
_cell.angle_beta   90.00
_cell.angle_gamma   90.00
#
_symmetry.space_group_name_H-M   'P 1'
#
loop_
_entity.id
_entity.type
_entity.pdbx_description
1 polymer ?
#
loop_
_entity_poly.entity_id
_entity_poly.type
_entity_poly.pdbx_seq_one_letter_code
_entity_poly.pdbx_strand_id
1 'polypeptide(L)'
;MEFLVHNISHSDLVVELSWLRAKNGDSTSSRNGPSVPTAHESVASVNVNGVSVPLSILGRPKFSLFQQTSQQILERVQQLQHPKHEKTHVAAVLTVPELPPSLLHPSLLDIQGERWKVQCQDTQSPIGFNLVDAPIIISNEEVLRDFQLRGERETMRLVEQHWDQVGITAVYFPLVALLLPKWMQVLKEFQSQNSRQLVYLISGAGIPRNMAHSRNDNSTEMTAQLITLFIHQYYPHMTAIQVHSGSNIFRFDDNVQFMTRELRPLLEAQRETLVDRCGEAWKAHFHVTIAYADGPPARLSALNASLRIYKPSYLHIWQLKTFWHERKLSIVDVDFHSFEKIEASPLVAPSKADAMTQMIVHEMRAFRDQFLSAEGKGEVASFWLRKSRKPVLAVLLIEKPATEAGERPKIVVQRGMNCEVSMPTGSLCAERNAIGSALANDPTITRRAIKMIAVLGLNLPADGIDTVASSFVPAENTERDDCTLQDNGKKMKRSQVQFSAALDTATSSSSESGSTADLIKSVGPELPVRPICPATVQCSSEKASILTAETVQRSANDTVRGLEERSHEQLNANLDSSRKPKRPRTFSLDDVAVEEMMRRCAPPDRNPLAPCGACKEWLVKIAEANPSFRVVTFENSRCRNVYINQIS
;
A
#
# COMPACT_ATOMS: atom_id res chain seq x y z
N MET A 1 -14.85 -2.44 7.90
CA MET A 1 -13.88 -3.06 8.81
C MET A 1 -12.51 -2.61 8.36
N GLU A 2 -11.78 -2.00 9.27
CA GLU A 2 -10.44 -1.48 9.05
C GLU A 2 -9.47 -2.37 9.81
N PHE A 3 -8.44 -2.87 9.14
CA PHE A 3 -7.47 -3.80 9.70
C PHE A 3 -6.09 -3.14 9.69
N LEU A 4 -5.45 -2.98 10.85
CA LEU A 4 -4.04 -2.63 10.95
C LEU A 4 -3.25 -3.89 11.28
N VAL A 5 -2.27 -4.24 10.45
CA VAL A 5 -1.41 -5.39 10.68
C VAL A 5 0.00 -4.89 11.00
N HIS A 6 0.43 -5.11 12.24
CA HIS A 6 1.72 -4.67 12.78
C HIS A 6 2.61 -5.87 13.11
N ASN A 7 3.87 -5.79 12.71
CA ASN A 7 4.90 -6.76 13.10
C ASN A 7 5.74 -6.19 14.23
N ILE A 8 5.66 -6.81 15.41
CA ILE A 8 6.37 -6.36 16.59
C ILE A 8 7.85 -6.79 16.51
N SER A 9 8.74 -5.82 16.71
CA SER A 9 10.19 -6.03 16.83
C SER A 9 10.70 -5.62 18.23
N HIS A 10 11.99 -5.82 18.49
CA HIS A 10 12.64 -5.31 19.70
C HIS A 10 12.76 -3.77 19.77
N SER A 11 12.40 -3.06 18.69
CA SER A 11 12.28 -1.60 18.67
C SER A 11 10.92 -1.08 19.15
N ASP A 12 9.91 -1.94 19.26
CA ASP A 12 8.60 -1.60 19.84
C ASP A 12 8.64 -1.41 21.36
N LEU A 13 9.71 -1.84 22.05
CA LEU A 13 9.84 -1.70 23.50
C LEU A 13 11.07 -0.85 23.85
N VAL A 14 10.86 0.23 24.58
CA VAL A 14 11.91 1.03 25.22
C VAL A 14 11.53 1.23 26.68
N VAL A 15 12.50 1.23 27.59
CA VAL A 15 12.28 1.43 29.03
C VAL A 15 13.01 2.67 29.53
N GLU A 16 12.49 3.27 30.60
CA GLU A 16 13.19 4.31 31.37
C GLU A 16 13.77 3.71 32.64
N LEU A 17 15.07 3.92 32.82
CA LEU A 17 15.85 3.45 33.94
C LEU A 17 16.20 4.68 34.78
N SER A 18 15.72 4.73 36.02
CA SER A 18 15.92 5.88 36.92
C SER A 18 16.46 5.43 38.28
N TRP A 19 17.15 6.36 38.94
CA TRP A 19 17.72 6.16 40.27
C TRP A 19 16.64 6.02 41.35
N LEU A 20 16.73 4.94 42.12
CA LEU A 20 15.88 4.65 43.28
C LEU A 20 16.56 5.18 44.55
N ARG A 21 15.85 5.95 45.38
CA ARG A 21 16.43 6.46 46.63
C ARG A 21 16.58 5.32 47.64
N ALA A 22 17.80 5.07 48.11
CA ALA A 22 18.05 4.20 49.24
C ALA A 22 17.30 4.67 50.50
N LYS A 23 16.79 3.74 51.31
CA LYS A 23 16.22 4.09 52.62
C LYS A 23 17.37 4.44 53.58
N ASN A 24 17.76 5.71 53.61
CA ASN A 24 18.63 6.25 54.65
C ASN A 24 18.01 5.90 56.02
N GLY A 25 18.84 5.31 56.89
CA GLY A 25 18.39 4.62 58.11
C GLY A 25 17.99 5.52 59.27
N ASP A 26 17.19 6.55 59.01
CA ASP A 26 16.59 7.37 60.07
C ASP A 26 15.19 6.85 60.42
N SER A 27 14.93 6.76 61.73
CA SER A 27 13.83 5.96 62.24
C SER A 27 12.54 6.75 62.45
N THR A 28 11.59 6.66 61.51
CA THR A 28 10.15 6.67 61.84
C THR A 28 9.27 6.09 60.73
N SER A 29 8.23 5.41 61.16
CA SER A 29 7.21 4.69 60.38
C SER A 29 6.76 5.34 59.05
N SER A 30 7.13 4.72 57.93
CA SER A 30 6.37 4.80 56.67
C SER A 30 6.32 3.42 56.01
N ARG A 31 5.11 2.97 55.64
CA ARG A 31 4.80 1.58 55.27
C ARG A 31 5.05 1.24 53.78
N ASN A 32 5.63 2.17 53.03
CA ASN A 32 5.76 2.12 51.58
C ASN A 32 7.13 1.57 51.12
N GLY A 33 7.20 1.15 49.86
CA GLY A 33 8.40 0.57 49.23
C GLY A 33 9.53 1.57 48.94
N PRO A 34 10.57 1.19 48.17
CA PRO A 34 11.52 2.14 47.62
C PRO A 34 10.80 3.09 46.65
N SER A 35 11.07 4.39 46.79
CA SER A 35 10.38 5.46 46.04
C SER A 35 11.37 6.30 45.24
N VAL A 36 10.98 6.64 44.01
CA VAL A 36 11.65 7.64 43.17
C VAL A 36 11.50 9.04 43.82
N PRO A 37 12.44 9.99 43.64
CA PRO A 37 12.22 11.38 44.03
C PRO A 37 10.93 11.96 43.43
N THR A 38 10.08 12.54 44.27
CA THR A 38 8.78 13.10 43.85
C THR A 38 8.95 14.27 42.90
N ALA A 39 8.21 14.27 41.78
CA ALA A 39 8.35 15.20 40.65
C ALA A 39 7.90 16.66 40.91
N HIS A 40 7.99 17.16 42.15
CA HIS A 40 7.69 18.55 42.53
C HIS A 40 8.93 19.44 42.64
N GLU A 41 10.15 18.90 42.55
CA GLU A 41 11.39 19.66 42.39
C GLU A 41 12.03 19.30 41.05
N SER A 42 12.47 20.31 40.28
CA SER A 42 13.01 20.15 38.93
C SER A 42 14.47 19.67 38.91
N VAL A 43 14.74 18.57 39.60
CA VAL A 43 16.07 17.97 39.77
C VAL A 43 16.43 17.15 38.52
N ALA A 44 16.90 17.81 37.48
CA ALA A 44 17.27 17.19 36.20
C ALA A 44 18.45 16.19 36.32
N SER A 45 19.29 16.35 37.35
CA SER A 45 20.41 15.46 37.64
C SER A 45 20.51 15.08 39.12
N VAL A 46 20.87 13.83 39.38
CA VAL A 46 21.18 13.30 40.71
C VAL A 46 22.69 13.38 40.92
N ASN A 47 23.14 13.79 42.10
CA ASN A 47 24.54 13.66 42.47
C ASN A 47 24.79 12.24 43.04
N VAL A 48 25.64 11.47 42.38
CA VAL A 48 26.07 10.14 42.82
C VAL A 48 27.59 10.18 42.97
N ASN A 49 28.10 9.92 44.18
CA ASN A 49 29.53 9.92 44.51
C ASN A 49 30.29 11.18 44.05
N GLY A 50 29.63 12.34 44.09
CA GLY A 50 30.18 13.64 43.67
C GLY A 50 29.86 14.02 42.21
N VAL A 51 29.44 13.07 41.38
CA VAL A 51 29.16 13.28 39.94
C VAL A 51 27.67 13.59 39.71
N SER A 52 27.38 14.70 39.04
CA SER A 52 26.03 15.04 38.59
C SER A 52 25.69 14.27 37.30
N VAL A 53 24.76 13.31 37.39
CA VAL A 53 24.28 12.50 36.26
C VAL A 53 22.77 12.68 36.03
N PRO A 54 22.24 12.47 34.80
CA PRO A 54 20.80 12.53 34.55
C PRO A 54 19.98 11.66 35.51
N LEU A 55 18.81 12.16 35.91
CA LEU A 55 17.86 11.42 36.77
C LEU A 55 17.42 10.09 36.14
N SER A 56 17.36 10.02 34.81
CA SER A 56 16.97 8.81 34.06
C SER A 56 17.74 8.65 32.74
N ILE A 57 17.88 7.41 32.29
CA ILE A 57 18.35 7.05 30.95
C ILE A 57 17.36 6.13 30.23
N LEU A 58 17.41 6.10 28.89
CA LEU A 58 16.65 5.11 28.13
C LEU A 58 17.43 3.80 28.00
N GLY A 59 16.73 2.68 28.13
CA GLY A 59 17.23 1.32 27.92
C GLY A 59 16.40 0.56 26.88
N ARG A 60 17.02 -0.41 26.22
CA ARG A 60 16.36 -1.48 25.45
C ARG A 60 16.91 -2.83 25.89
N PRO A 61 16.08 -3.83 26.24
CA PRO A 61 16.58 -5.18 26.48
C PRO A 61 17.24 -5.75 25.22
N LYS A 62 18.36 -6.46 25.37
CA LYS A 62 18.98 -7.24 24.28
C LYS A 62 18.22 -8.56 24.08
N PHE A 63 18.53 -9.23 22.97
CA PHE A 63 17.88 -10.49 22.56
C PHE A 63 17.85 -11.59 23.65
N SER A 64 18.81 -11.63 24.57
CA SER A 64 18.87 -12.60 25.67
C SER A 64 17.91 -12.31 26.84
N LEU A 65 17.39 -11.09 26.95
CA LEU A 65 16.62 -10.63 28.11
C LEU A 65 15.24 -10.08 27.73
N PHE A 66 14.89 -10.07 26.44
CA PHE A 66 13.74 -9.32 25.93
C PHE A 66 12.39 -9.89 26.40
N GLN A 67 12.22 -11.20 26.35
CA GLN A 67 11.04 -11.88 26.88
C GLN A 67 10.98 -11.77 28.41
N GLN A 68 12.09 -11.97 29.13
CA GLN A 68 12.12 -11.85 30.60
C GLN A 68 11.75 -10.44 31.08
N THR A 69 12.30 -9.40 30.44
CA THR A 69 11.97 -8.00 30.77
C THR A 69 10.51 -7.70 30.45
N SER A 70 10.03 -8.14 29.28
CA SER A 70 8.62 -7.97 28.88
C SER A 70 7.66 -8.67 29.85
N GLN A 71 8.01 -9.87 30.33
CA GLN A 71 7.24 -10.64 31.32
C GLN A 71 7.18 -9.89 32.67
N GLN A 72 8.32 -9.42 33.19
CA GLN A 72 8.36 -8.65 34.45
C GLN A 72 7.54 -7.36 34.38
N ILE A 73 7.57 -6.67 33.23
CA ILE A 73 6.72 -5.50 32.97
C ILE A 73 5.24 -5.90 32.93
N LEU A 74 4.89 -6.98 32.21
CA LEU A 74 3.51 -7.46 32.09
C LEU A 74 2.92 -7.82 33.44
N GLU A 75 3.64 -8.58 34.26
CA GLU A 75 3.25 -8.92 35.62
C GLU A 75 3.06 -7.68 36.49
N ARG A 76 3.95 -6.68 36.41
CA ARG A 76 3.81 -5.44 37.16
C ARG A 76 2.59 -4.63 36.72
N VAL A 77 2.35 -4.48 35.41
CA VAL A 77 1.18 -3.77 34.89
C VAL A 77 -0.12 -4.48 35.29
N GLN A 78 -0.18 -5.81 35.21
CA GLN A 78 -1.35 -6.60 35.64
C GLN A 78 -1.60 -6.51 37.15
N GLN A 79 -0.55 -6.51 37.98
CA GLN A 79 -0.65 -6.29 39.43
C GLN A 79 -1.19 -4.90 39.79
N LEU A 80 -0.87 -3.89 38.99
CA LEU A 80 -1.36 -2.51 39.17
C LEU A 80 -2.81 -2.34 38.70
N GLN A 81 -3.22 -3.11 37.68
CA GLN A 81 -4.63 -3.19 37.25
C GLN A 81 -5.53 -3.91 38.27
N HIS A 82 -4.97 -4.82 39.08
CA HIS A 82 -5.69 -5.64 40.06
C HIS A 82 -5.14 -5.46 41.47
N PRO A 83 -5.46 -4.33 42.16
CA PRO A 83 -5.11 -4.15 43.56
C PRO A 83 -5.72 -5.29 44.38
N LYS A 84 -4.86 -6.09 45.03
CA LYS A 84 -5.27 -7.30 45.74
C LYS A 84 -6.22 -6.98 46.89
N HIS A 85 -7.48 -7.37 46.75
CA HIS A 85 -8.30 -7.75 47.89
C HIS A 85 -7.58 -8.91 48.62
N GLU A 86 -7.58 -8.90 49.95
CA GLU A 86 -6.80 -9.89 50.71
C GLU A 86 -7.30 -11.33 50.51
N LYS A 87 -6.35 -12.27 50.53
CA LYS A 87 -6.63 -13.70 50.27
C LYS A 87 -7.57 -14.26 51.34
N THR A 88 -8.75 -14.73 50.93
CA THR A 88 -9.45 -15.81 51.63
C THR A 88 -9.41 -17.06 50.75
N HIS A 89 -9.10 -18.22 51.32
CA HIS A 89 -9.02 -19.48 50.59
C HIS A 89 -10.42 -20.02 50.25
N VAL A 90 -10.58 -20.61 49.06
CA VAL A 90 -10.86 -22.04 48.83
C VAL A 90 -10.76 -22.30 47.31
N ALA A 91 -10.35 -23.51 46.91
CA ALA A 91 -10.17 -23.88 45.51
C ALA A 91 -11.38 -24.61 44.94
N ALA A 92 -11.68 -24.38 43.65
CA ALA A 92 -12.53 -25.24 42.83
C ALA A 92 -12.00 -25.26 41.39
N VAL A 93 -12.21 -26.37 40.68
CA VAL A 93 -11.62 -26.71 39.38
C VAL A 93 -12.66 -26.58 38.26
N LEU A 94 -12.20 -26.15 37.07
CA LEU A 94 -12.79 -26.27 35.72
C LEU A 94 -14.31 -26.56 35.60
N THR A 95 -15.06 -25.65 34.96
CA THR A 95 -15.82 -25.96 33.71
C THR A 95 -16.42 -24.71 33.07
N VAL A 96 -16.77 -24.81 31.78
CA VAL A 96 -17.56 -23.82 31.02
C VAL A 96 -18.96 -24.39 30.79
N PRO A 97 -20.02 -23.59 31.01
CA PRO A 97 -21.25 -23.67 30.22
C PRO A 97 -21.59 -22.31 29.55
N GLU A 98 -22.57 -22.32 28.64
CA GLU A 98 -22.89 -21.23 27.72
C GLU A 98 -24.15 -20.40 28.10
N LEU A 99 -24.38 -19.30 27.35
CA LEU A 99 -25.60 -18.45 27.29
C LEU A 99 -25.94 -17.59 28.53
N PRO A 100 -26.82 -16.55 28.41
CA PRO A 100 -27.32 -15.83 27.21
C PRO A 100 -27.02 -14.29 27.28
N PRO A 101 -27.32 -13.49 26.22
CA PRO A 101 -26.90 -12.08 26.15
C PRO A 101 -27.96 -11.05 26.59
N SER A 102 -27.70 -10.28 27.66
CA SER A 102 -28.16 -8.88 27.83
C SER A 102 -27.58 -8.21 29.10
N LEU A 103 -27.74 -6.87 29.21
CA LEU A 103 -27.38 -6.03 30.37
C LEU A 103 -25.88 -5.76 30.62
N LEU A 104 -25.20 -5.18 29.62
CA LEU A 104 -24.00 -4.38 29.83
C LEU A 104 -24.35 -3.07 30.56
N HIS A 105 -24.11 -2.96 31.86
CA HIS A 105 -24.21 -1.69 32.59
C HIS A 105 -22.83 -1.02 32.72
N PRO A 106 -22.64 0.23 32.23
CA PRO A 106 -21.32 0.88 32.20
C PRO A 106 -20.99 1.55 33.54
N SER A 107 -20.52 0.79 34.53
CA SER A 107 -20.23 1.32 35.87
C SER A 107 -19.08 0.59 36.59
N LEU A 108 -17.87 0.64 36.03
CA LEU A 108 -16.65 0.10 36.68
C LEU A 108 -15.34 0.85 36.35
N LEU A 109 -15.40 2.05 35.75
CA LEU A 109 -14.23 2.80 35.28
C LEU A 109 -14.28 4.30 35.62
N ASP A 110 -14.54 4.65 36.89
CA ASP A 110 -14.30 6.03 37.38
C ASP A 110 -12.80 6.24 37.65
N ILE A 111 -11.98 6.12 36.59
CA ILE A 111 -10.52 6.23 36.66
C ILE A 111 -10.11 7.70 36.65
N GLN A 112 -10.41 8.40 37.74
CA GLN A 112 -9.88 9.74 38.03
C GLN A 112 -8.48 9.60 38.64
N GLY A 113 -7.48 9.47 37.77
CA GLY A 113 -6.08 9.41 38.16
C GLY A 113 -5.14 9.48 36.95
N GLU A 114 -4.52 10.64 36.73
CA GLU A 114 -3.54 10.85 35.66
C GLU A 114 -2.20 10.10 35.91
N ARG A 115 -1.98 9.74 37.18
CA ARG A 115 -0.75 9.25 37.82
C ARG A 115 -0.01 8.10 37.11
N TRP A 116 -0.69 7.28 36.32
CA TRP A 116 -0.13 6.07 35.68
C TRP A 116 0.11 6.18 34.16
N LYS A 117 -0.21 7.33 33.56
CA LYS A 117 -0.02 7.58 32.12
C LYS A 117 1.38 8.11 31.86
N VAL A 118 1.99 7.73 30.73
CA VAL A 118 3.10 8.50 30.14
C VAL A 118 2.60 9.07 28.83
N GLN A 119 2.70 10.39 28.71
CA GLN A 119 2.39 11.14 27.50
C GLN A 119 3.65 11.81 26.98
N CYS A 120 3.78 11.92 25.67
CA CYS A 120 4.82 12.75 25.05
C CYS A 120 4.52 14.22 25.37
N GLN A 121 5.46 14.93 26.00
CA GLN A 121 5.28 16.32 26.44
C GLN A 121 4.84 17.25 25.29
N ASP A 122 5.44 17.08 24.11
CA ASP A 122 5.16 17.87 22.91
C ASP A 122 3.79 17.60 22.26
N THR A 123 3.27 16.37 22.36
CA THR A 123 2.09 15.91 21.58
C THR A 123 0.90 15.46 22.41
N GLN A 124 1.06 15.39 23.74
CA GLN A 124 0.09 14.87 24.72
C GLN A 124 -0.45 13.46 24.42
N SER A 125 0.13 12.77 23.44
CA SER A 125 -0.28 11.44 23.01
C SER A 125 0.27 10.38 23.97
N PRO A 126 -0.48 9.31 24.27
CA PRO A 126 -0.03 8.25 25.17
C PRO A 126 1.13 7.48 24.52
N ILE A 127 2.22 7.31 25.25
CA ILE A 127 3.44 6.64 24.78
C ILE A 127 3.77 5.34 25.52
N GLY A 128 3.10 5.06 26.63
CA GLY A 128 3.15 3.75 27.30
C GLY A 128 2.63 3.75 28.74
N PHE A 129 3.39 3.14 29.65
CA PHE A 129 3.02 2.91 31.05
C PHE A 129 4.00 3.60 32.01
N ASN A 130 3.47 4.35 32.98
CA ASN A 130 4.26 4.97 34.05
C ASN A 130 4.37 3.98 35.21
N LEU A 131 5.56 3.81 35.78
CA LEU A 131 5.85 2.91 36.90
C LEU A 131 6.62 3.63 38.02
N VAL A 132 6.69 4.96 38.03
CA VAL A 132 7.43 5.77 39.02
C VAL A 132 7.01 5.48 40.47
N ASP A 133 5.72 5.26 40.72
CA ASP A 133 5.17 4.89 42.04
C ASP A 133 5.37 3.42 42.43
N ALA A 134 5.71 2.56 41.46
CA ALA A 134 5.89 1.12 41.66
C ALA A 134 6.99 0.56 40.73
N PRO A 135 8.26 0.98 40.91
CA PRO A 135 9.34 0.65 39.98
C PRO A 135 9.70 -0.84 40.00
N ILE A 136 10.14 -1.37 38.85
CA ILE A 136 10.65 -2.74 38.74
C ILE A 136 12.14 -2.72 39.06
N ILE A 137 12.52 -3.31 40.19
CA ILE A 137 13.91 -3.45 40.64
C ILE A 137 14.60 -4.49 39.75
N ILE A 138 15.82 -4.21 39.28
CA ILE A 138 16.52 -5.06 38.31
C ILE A 138 17.61 -5.89 38.99
N SER A 139 17.21 -6.97 39.65
CA SER A 139 18.12 -7.83 40.43
C SER A 139 18.89 -8.84 39.55
N ASN A 140 20.15 -8.55 39.21
CA ASN A 140 21.28 -9.49 39.04
C ASN A 140 22.51 -8.78 38.41
N GLU A 141 23.72 -9.21 38.75
CA GLU A 141 24.97 -8.69 38.15
C GLU A 141 25.09 -9.00 36.64
N GLU A 142 24.52 -10.12 36.19
CA GLU A 142 24.55 -10.54 34.78
C GLU A 142 23.67 -9.66 33.87
N VAL A 143 22.62 -9.05 34.42
CA VAL A 143 21.57 -8.35 33.65
C VAL A 143 22.05 -7.04 33.04
N LEU A 144 23.03 -6.38 33.68
CA LEU A 144 23.60 -5.11 33.22
C LEU A 144 24.12 -5.18 31.78
N ARG A 145 24.84 -6.26 31.45
CA ARG A 145 25.42 -6.47 30.13
C ARG A 145 24.36 -6.68 29.05
N ASP A 146 23.11 -6.93 29.43
CA ASP A 146 22.02 -7.30 28.53
C ASP A 146 20.97 -6.21 28.35
N PHE A 147 21.24 -4.98 28.78
CA PHE A 147 20.61 -3.77 28.25
C PHE A 147 21.51 -3.06 27.23
N GLN A 148 20.89 -2.51 26.19
CA GLN A 148 21.47 -1.43 25.40
C GLN A 148 21.03 -0.11 26.06
N LEU A 149 21.99 0.69 26.53
CA LEU A 149 21.75 1.95 27.24
C LEU A 149 21.92 3.17 26.32
N ARG A 150 21.30 4.30 26.69
CA ARG A 150 21.41 5.60 26.01
C ARG A 150 21.72 6.71 27.01
N GLY A 151 22.98 7.11 27.08
CA GLY A 151 23.46 8.27 27.82
C GLY A 151 24.87 8.66 27.38
N GLU A 152 25.51 9.53 28.16
CA GLU A 152 26.95 9.80 28.06
C GLU A 152 27.74 8.61 28.62
N ARG A 153 29.03 8.46 28.24
CA ARG A 153 29.82 7.26 28.62
C ARG A 153 30.03 7.18 30.14
N GLU A 154 30.11 8.33 30.77
CA GLU A 154 30.32 8.56 32.18
C GLU A 154 29.04 8.18 32.95
N THR A 155 27.88 8.60 32.45
CA THR A 155 26.56 8.19 32.99
C THR A 155 26.35 6.68 32.84
N MET A 156 26.66 6.10 31.67
CA MET A 156 26.48 4.65 31.44
C MET A 156 27.39 3.83 32.35
N ARG A 157 28.67 4.21 32.53
CA ARG A 157 29.60 3.57 33.48
C ARG A 157 29.15 3.65 34.93
N LEU A 158 28.57 4.77 35.34
CA LEU A 158 28.05 4.93 36.70
C LEU A 158 26.82 4.05 36.92
N VAL A 159 25.92 3.95 35.93
CA VAL A 159 24.78 3.01 35.94
C VAL A 159 25.25 1.55 35.93
N GLU A 160 26.35 1.24 35.25
CA GLU A 160 27.05 -0.06 35.33
C GLU A 160 27.69 -0.35 36.71
N GLN A 161 27.87 0.65 37.57
CA GLN A 161 28.46 0.51 38.92
C GLN A 161 27.42 0.47 40.05
N HIS A 162 26.21 0.99 39.82
CA HIS A 162 25.19 1.21 40.86
C HIS A 162 23.79 0.73 40.43
N TRP A 163 23.73 -0.36 39.67
CA TRP A 163 22.49 -0.93 39.11
C TRP A 163 21.54 -1.51 40.17
N ASP A 164 22.05 -1.86 41.36
CA ASP A 164 21.29 -2.17 42.56
C ASP A 164 20.34 -1.02 42.99
N GLN A 165 20.68 0.21 42.61
CA GLN A 165 19.94 1.44 42.86
C GLN A 165 19.18 1.94 41.63
N VAL A 166 18.99 1.11 40.59
CA VAL A 166 18.28 1.48 39.35
C VAL A 166 17.05 0.60 39.13
N GLY A 167 15.95 1.21 38.68
CA GLY A 167 14.71 0.51 38.37
C GLY A 167 14.02 0.99 37.10
N ILE A 168 13.25 0.08 36.48
CA ILE A 168 12.34 0.45 35.39
C ILE A 168 11.22 1.30 35.98
N THR A 169 11.12 2.53 35.50
CA THR A 169 10.21 3.58 35.99
C THR A 169 9.24 4.09 34.94
N ALA A 170 9.49 3.84 33.66
CA ALA A 170 8.51 3.98 32.59
C ALA A 170 8.78 2.95 31.48
N VAL A 171 7.75 2.68 30.69
CA VAL A 171 7.79 1.77 29.53
C VAL A 171 7.13 2.46 28.35
N TYR A 172 7.74 2.34 27.18
CA TYR A 172 7.42 3.08 25.97
C TYR A 172 7.20 2.15 24.77
N PHE A 173 6.17 2.45 23.97
CA PHE A 173 5.86 1.77 22.71
C PHE A 173 6.02 2.72 21.51
N PRO A 174 7.23 3.23 21.21
CA PRO A 174 7.42 4.39 20.33
C PRO A 174 6.90 4.21 18.90
N LEU A 175 6.91 2.98 18.38
CA LEU A 175 6.40 2.69 17.03
C LEU A 175 4.86 2.66 17.03
N VAL A 176 4.23 1.92 17.94
CA VAL A 176 2.77 1.85 18.10
C VAL A 176 2.16 3.23 18.44
N ALA A 177 2.84 4.00 19.30
CA ALA A 177 2.44 5.34 19.69
C ALA A 177 2.47 6.36 18.54
N LEU A 178 3.19 6.07 17.44
CA LEU A 178 3.12 6.83 16.19
C LEU A 178 2.10 6.22 15.20
N LEU A 179 2.05 4.89 15.09
CA LEU A 179 1.18 4.17 14.15
C LEU A 179 -0.31 4.40 14.44
N LEU A 180 -0.75 4.30 15.70
CA LEU A 180 -2.19 4.38 16.02
C LEU A 180 -2.77 5.79 15.81
N PRO A 181 -2.11 6.90 16.24
CA PRO A 181 -2.56 8.24 15.87
C PRO A 181 -2.55 8.49 14.35
N LYS A 182 -1.51 8.02 13.63
CA LYS A 182 -1.43 8.17 12.17
C LYS A 182 -2.55 7.39 11.47
N TRP A 183 -2.82 6.17 11.92
CA TRP A 183 -3.91 5.36 11.39
C TRP A 183 -5.26 6.02 11.66
N MET A 184 -5.50 6.55 12.86
CA MET A 184 -6.72 7.30 13.19
C MET A 184 -6.88 8.59 12.37
N GLN A 185 -5.80 9.31 12.07
CA GLN A 185 -5.83 10.42 11.11
C GLN A 185 -6.30 9.93 9.73
N VAL A 186 -5.69 8.87 9.20
CA VAL A 186 -6.08 8.26 7.91
C VAL A 186 -7.54 7.78 7.93
N LEU A 187 -8.00 7.12 8.99
CA LEU A 187 -9.40 6.69 9.11
C LEU A 187 -10.36 7.87 9.15
N LYS A 188 -9.99 9.01 9.74
CA LYS A 188 -10.78 10.26 9.72
C LYS A 188 -10.81 10.89 8.33
N GLU A 189 -9.67 10.98 7.64
CA GLU A 189 -9.56 11.52 6.27
C GLU A 189 -10.43 10.77 5.27
N PHE A 190 -10.52 9.43 5.40
CA PHE A 190 -11.36 8.58 4.56
C PHE A 190 -12.74 8.29 5.14
N GLN A 191 -13.12 8.97 6.23
CA GLN A 191 -14.43 8.87 6.90
C GLN A 191 -14.83 7.43 7.29
N SER A 192 -13.84 6.65 7.73
CA SER A 192 -13.91 5.27 8.19
C SER A 192 -13.74 5.13 9.71
N GLN A 193 -13.64 6.22 10.48
CA GLN A 193 -13.38 6.17 11.92
C GLN A 193 -14.48 5.42 12.72
N ASN A 194 -15.72 5.37 12.20
CA ASN A 194 -16.85 4.61 12.78
C ASN A 194 -16.91 3.14 12.30
N SER A 195 -15.99 2.68 11.45
CA SER A 195 -15.85 1.25 11.12
C SER A 195 -15.34 0.48 12.33
N ARG A 196 -15.70 -0.80 12.45
CA ARG A 196 -15.00 -1.74 13.36
C ARG A 196 -13.50 -1.76 13.01
N GLN A 197 -12.65 -1.46 13.99
CA GLN A 197 -11.20 -1.34 13.85
C GLN A 197 -10.52 -2.55 14.53
N LEU A 198 -9.64 -3.24 13.80
CA LEU A 198 -9.00 -4.48 14.22
C LEU A 198 -7.48 -4.34 14.08
N VAL A 199 -6.73 -4.51 15.18
CA VAL A 199 -5.27 -4.37 15.21
C VAL A 199 -4.63 -5.75 15.41
N TYR A 200 -4.07 -6.31 14.34
CA TYR A 200 -3.38 -7.59 14.34
C TYR A 200 -1.91 -7.39 14.74
N LEU A 201 -1.55 -7.92 15.90
CA LEU A 201 -0.23 -7.85 16.52
C LEU A 201 0.52 -9.17 16.25
N ILE A 202 1.39 -9.15 15.24
CA ILE A 202 2.22 -10.29 14.87
C ILE A 202 3.47 -10.31 15.73
N SER A 203 3.71 -11.43 16.41
CA SER A 203 4.91 -11.68 17.22
C SER A 203 5.63 -12.98 16.82
N GLY A 204 6.82 -13.21 17.38
CA GLY A 204 7.60 -14.42 17.14
C GLY A 204 8.97 -14.38 17.83
N ALA A 205 9.75 -15.46 17.70
CA ALA A 205 11.09 -15.61 18.25
C ALA A 205 12.13 -16.00 17.17
N GLY A 206 13.36 -15.56 17.35
CA GLY A 206 14.52 -16.00 16.56
C GLY A 206 15.22 -17.21 17.21
N ILE A 207 15.69 -18.17 16.40
CA ILE A 207 16.52 -19.27 16.93
C ILE A 207 17.84 -18.66 17.48
N PRO A 208 18.21 -18.87 18.75
CA PRO A 208 19.49 -18.44 19.27
C PRO A 208 20.63 -19.21 18.60
N ARG A 209 21.77 -18.54 18.34
CA ARG A 209 22.98 -19.19 17.81
C ARG A 209 23.75 -20.00 18.86
N ASN A 210 23.62 -19.62 20.14
CA ASN A 210 24.17 -20.35 21.26
C ASN A 210 23.11 -21.31 21.80
N MET A 211 23.43 -22.61 21.90
CA MET A 211 22.49 -23.61 22.43
C MET A 211 22.25 -23.49 23.94
N ALA A 212 23.08 -22.71 24.66
CA ALA A 212 22.87 -22.41 26.07
C ALA A 212 21.83 -21.31 26.32
N HIS A 213 21.39 -20.56 25.30
CA HIS A 213 20.30 -19.58 25.43
C HIS A 213 18.97 -20.25 25.12
N SER A 214 17.88 -19.87 25.79
CA SER A 214 16.56 -20.43 25.53
C SER A 214 16.00 -19.92 24.20
N ARG A 215 15.14 -20.73 23.58
CA ARG A 215 14.49 -20.38 22.30
C ARG A 215 13.50 -19.22 22.42
N ASN A 216 13.07 -18.89 23.64
CA ASN A 216 12.01 -17.93 23.91
C ASN A 216 12.56 -16.56 24.37
N ASP A 217 13.86 -16.45 24.68
CA ASP A 217 14.48 -15.28 25.32
C ASP A 217 14.30 -13.97 24.53
N ASN A 218 14.23 -14.09 23.20
CA ASN A 218 14.04 -12.98 22.26
C ASN A 218 12.59 -12.87 21.72
N SER A 219 11.63 -13.63 22.27
CA SER A 219 10.25 -13.62 21.81
C SER A 219 9.61 -12.24 21.98
N THR A 220 8.86 -11.78 20.98
CA THR A 220 8.08 -10.53 21.06
C THR A 220 6.64 -10.75 21.57
N GLU A 221 6.31 -11.95 22.03
CA GLU A 221 4.98 -12.35 22.49
C GLU A 221 4.50 -11.54 23.71
N MET A 222 5.31 -11.41 24.77
CA MET A 222 4.88 -10.63 25.94
C MET A 222 4.79 -9.13 25.64
N THR A 223 5.54 -8.64 24.66
CA THR A 223 5.35 -7.28 24.11
C THR A 223 4.03 -7.15 23.35
N ALA A 224 3.55 -8.19 22.67
CA ALA A 224 2.21 -8.20 22.06
C ALA A 224 1.10 -8.13 23.12
N GLN A 225 1.28 -8.80 24.26
CA GLN A 225 0.37 -8.68 25.41
C GLN A 225 0.41 -7.28 26.03
N LEU A 226 1.59 -6.68 26.20
CA LEU A 226 1.75 -5.30 26.68
C LEU A 226 1.11 -4.28 25.74
N ILE A 227 1.33 -4.39 24.42
CA ILE A 227 0.70 -3.54 23.41
C ILE A 227 -0.82 -3.78 23.37
N THR A 228 -1.28 -5.00 23.62
CA THR A 228 -2.72 -5.30 23.77
C THR A 228 -3.33 -4.52 24.95
N LEU A 229 -2.70 -4.53 26.12
CA LEU A 229 -3.15 -3.74 27.28
C LEU A 229 -3.13 -2.23 26.99
N PHE A 230 -2.09 -1.75 26.30
CA PHE A 230 -1.99 -0.35 25.87
C PHE A 230 -3.13 0.05 24.92
N ILE A 231 -3.46 -0.77 23.93
CA ILE A 231 -4.56 -0.52 22.99
C ILE A 231 -5.90 -0.48 23.74
N HIS A 232 -6.19 -1.45 24.62
CA HIS A 232 -7.44 -1.46 25.38
C HIS A 232 -7.56 -0.24 26.31
N GLN A 233 -6.45 0.22 26.91
CA GLN A 233 -6.45 1.35 27.86
C GLN A 233 -6.61 2.72 27.18
N TYR A 234 -6.04 2.91 25.98
CA TYR A 234 -5.99 4.23 25.32
C TYR A 234 -6.85 4.33 24.04
N TYR A 235 -7.20 3.21 23.42
CA TYR A 235 -7.98 3.12 22.19
C TYR A 235 -9.11 2.07 22.32
N PRO A 236 -10.05 2.21 23.30
CA PRO A 236 -11.04 1.17 23.63
C PRO A 236 -12.07 0.85 22.52
N HIS A 237 -12.04 1.57 21.40
CA HIS A 237 -12.82 1.31 20.19
C HIS A 237 -12.09 0.39 19.17
N MET A 238 -10.81 0.08 19.41
CA MET A 238 -10.01 -0.87 18.63
C MET A 238 -9.99 -2.23 19.32
N THR A 239 -10.17 -3.31 18.55
CA THR A 239 -9.95 -4.68 19.05
C THR A 239 -8.54 -5.15 18.65
N ALA A 240 -7.67 -5.37 19.64
CA ALA A 240 -6.36 -5.97 19.40
C ALA A 240 -6.45 -7.51 19.32
N ILE A 241 -5.79 -8.10 18.33
CA ILE A 241 -5.73 -9.55 18.07
C ILE A 241 -4.27 -9.94 17.99
N GLN A 242 -3.83 -10.87 18.86
CA GLN A 242 -2.44 -11.34 18.87
C GLN A 242 -2.30 -12.59 17.99
N VAL A 243 -1.20 -12.66 17.23
CA VAL A 243 -0.86 -13.83 16.40
C VAL A 243 0.62 -14.14 16.58
N HIS A 244 0.95 -15.26 17.23
CA HIS A 244 2.33 -15.62 17.60
C HIS A 244 2.87 -16.75 16.72
N SER A 245 3.93 -16.49 15.95
CA SER A 245 4.45 -17.43 14.95
C SER A 245 5.39 -18.51 15.48
N GLY A 246 5.56 -18.62 16.79
CA GLY A 246 6.64 -19.42 17.37
C GLY A 246 8.03 -18.90 16.96
N SER A 247 8.99 -19.83 16.86
CA SER A 247 10.39 -19.51 16.54
C SER A 247 10.64 -19.27 15.03
N ASN A 248 11.92 -19.18 14.65
CA ASN A 248 12.40 -19.14 13.27
C ASN A 248 12.02 -17.89 12.43
N ILE A 249 11.69 -16.73 13.03
CA ILE A 249 11.29 -15.50 12.29
C ILE A 249 12.25 -15.03 11.17
N PHE A 250 13.48 -15.54 11.13
CA PHE A 250 14.48 -15.26 10.10
C PHE A 250 14.42 -16.19 8.86
N ARG A 251 13.68 -17.30 8.90
CA ARG A 251 13.53 -18.25 7.77
C ARG A 251 12.36 -17.86 6.88
N PHE A 252 12.58 -17.82 5.56
CA PHE A 252 11.55 -17.35 4.63
C PHE A 252 10.35 -18.30 4.56
N ASP A 253 10.60 -19.60 4.46
CA ASP A 253 9.55 -20.61 4.27
C ASP A 253 8.66 -20.76 5.52
N ASP A 254 9.25 -20.67 6.71
CA ASP A 254 8.53 -20.67 7.99
C ASP A 254 7.62 -19.42 8.08
N ASN A 255 8.10 -18.26 7.65
CA ASN A 255 7.30 -17.04 7.55
C ASN A 255 6.14 -17.18 6.54
N VAL A 256 6.37 -17.80 5.37
CA VAL A 256 5.32 -18.03 4.37
C VAL A 256 4.26 -19.02 4.90
N GLN A 257 4.67 -20.08 5.61
CA GLN A 257 3.77 -21.02 6.25
C GLN A 257 2.90 -20.35 7.32
N PHE A 258 3.50 -19.59 8.24
CA PHE A 258 2.80 -18.80 9.25
C PHE A 258 1.74 -17.87 8.63
N MET A 259 2.13 -17.06 7.64
CA MET A 259 1.21 -16.14 6.97
C MET A 259 0.05 -16.86 6.29
N THR A 260 0.31 -18.05 5.73
CA THR A 260 -0.68 -18.84 4.97
C THR A 260 -1.63 -19.65 5.87
N ARG A 261 -1.16 -20.14 7.01
CA ARG A 261 -1.90 -21.05 7.91
C ARG A 261 -2.52 -20.38 9.12
N GLU A 262 -2.00 -19.24 9.56
CA GLU A 262 -2.43 -18.58 10.81
C GLU A 262 -2.98 -17.19 10.53
N LEU A 263 -2.18 -16.28 9.98
CA LEU A 263 -2.61 -14.88 9.77
C LEU A 263 -3.74 -14.77 8.74
N ARG A 264 -3.58 -15.35 7.55
CA ARG A 264 -4.56 -15.17 6.46
C ARG A 264 -5.93 -15.76 6.81
N PRO A 265 -6.07 -16.99 7.37
CA PRO A 265 -7.37 -17.52 7.78
C PRO A 265 -8.13 -16.62 8.78
N LEU A 266 -7.43 -15.97 9.73
CA LEU A 266 -8.06 -15.03 10.67
C LEU A 266 -8.60 -13.76 9.97
N LEU A 267 -8.03 -13.36 8.84
CA LEU A 267 -8.55 -12.27 8.00
C LEU A 267 -9.66 -12.76 7.06
N GLU A 268 -9.57 -14.00 6.58
CA GLU A 268 -10.55 -14.65 5.71
C GLU A 268 -11.90 -14.87 6.42
N ALA A 269 -11.90 -15.27 7.70
CA ALA A 269 -13.12 -15.34 8.50
C ALA A 269 -13.82 -13.98 8.68
N GLN A 270 -13.05 -12.89 8.81
CA GLN A 270 -13.61 -11.53 8.87
C GLN A 270 -14.09 -11.02 7.49
N ARG A 271 -13.50 -11.51 6.40
CA ARG A 271 -13.99 -11.31 5.02
C ARG A 271 -15.33 -12.03 4.82
N GLU A 272 -15.44 -13.30 5.19
CA GLU A 272 -16.68 -14.07 5.11
C GLU A 272 -17.81 -13.40 5.89
N THR A 273 -17.54 -12.95 7.13
CA THR A 273 -18.48 -12.15 7.93
C THR A 273 -18.99 -10.87 7.24
N LEU A 274 -18.29 -10.35 6.21
CA LEU A 274 -18.76 -9.27 5.36
C LEU A 274 -19.45 -9.75 4.08
N VAL A 275 -18.99 -10.86 3.47
CA VAL A 275 -19.67 -11.50 2.32
C VAL A 275 -21.11 -11.84 2.69
N ASP A 276 -21.32 -12.47 3.85
CA ASP A 276 -22.66 -12.86 4.35
C ASP A 276 -23.58 -11.65 4.58
N ARG A 277 -23.00 -10.45 4.82
CA ARG A 277 -23.73 -9.22 5.17
C ARG A 277 -23.95 -8.24 4.03
N CYS A 278 -23.15 -8.31 2.96
CA CYS A 278 -23.26 -7.35 1.84
C CYS A 278 -22.87 -7.93 0.47
N GLY A 279 -22.75 -9.26 0.35
CA GLY A 279 -22.47 -9.94 -0.91
C GLY A 279 -21.18 -9.45 -1.57
N GLU A 280 -21.21 -9.25 -2.88
CA GLU A 280 -20.04 -8.78 -3.66
C GLU A 280 -19.49 -7.43 -3.21
N ALA A 281 -20.30 -6.61 -2.52
CA ALA A 281 -19.88 -5.32 -1.98
C ALA A 281 -18.90 -5.44 -0.79
N TRP A 282 -18.58 -6.65 -0.29
CA TRP A 282 -17.62 -6.82 0.82
C TRP A 282 -16.28 -6.10 0.59
N LYS A 283 -15.82 -6.03 -0.67
CA LYS A 283 -14.59 -5.32 -1.09
C LYS A 283 -14.64 -3.81 -0.79
N ALA A 284 -15.84 -3.24 -0.71
CA ALA A 284 -16.09 -1.86 -0.32
C ALA A 284 -15.99 -1.62 1.20
N HIS A 285 -15.90 -2.68 1.99
CA HIS A 285 -16.00 -2.65 3.46
C HIS A 285 -14.87 -3.41 4.17
N PHE A 286 -13.91 -3.97 3.43
CA PHE A 286 -12.74 -4.70 3.96
C PHE A 286 -11.45 -3.98 3.55
N HIS A 287 -10.78 -3.31 4.49
CA HIS A 287 -9.65 -2.42 4.19
C HIS A 287 -8.44 -2.75 5.08
N VAL A 288 -7.39 -3.29 4.47
CA VAL A 288 -6.15 -3.69 5.16
C VAL A 288 -5.11 -2.58 5.08
N THR A 289 -4.42 -2.35 6.20
CA THR A 289 -3.28 -1.45 6.34
C THR A 289 -2.12 -2.23 6.96
N ILE A 290 -0.95 -2.24 6.34
CA ILE A 290 0.28 -2.85 6.88
C ILE A 290 1.15 -1.75 7.48
N ALA A 291 1.60 -1.94 8.72
CA ALA A 291 2.65 -1.13 9.30
C ALA A 291 4.02 -1.63 8.81
N TYR A 292 4.67 -0.85 7.93
CA TYR A 292 6.10 -0.98 7.67
C TYR A 292 6.88 -0.23 8.76
N ALA A 293 7.04 -0.95 9.87
CA ALA A 293 7.91 -0.61 10.98
C ALA A 293 9.22 -1.42 10.90
N ASP A 294 9.79 -1.78 12.05
CA ASP A 294 11.01 -2.59 12.17
C ASP A 294 10.71 -4.11 12.12
N GLY A 295 11.70 -4.94 11.83
CA GLY A 295 11.59 -6.40 11.85
C GLY A 295 12.40 -7.15 10.78
N PRO A 296 12.38 -8.49 10.78
CA PRO A 296 13.13 -9.30 9.82
C PRO A 296 12.64 -9.08 8.37
N PRO A 297 13.54 -8.85 7.39
CA PRO A 297 13.13 -8.68 5.99
C PRO A 297 12.32 -9.86 5.42
N ALA A 298 12.63 -11.09 5.85
CA ALA A 298 11.86 -12.28 5.47
C ALA A 298 10.40 -12.25 5.97
N ARG A 299 10.18 -11.78 7.20
CA ARG A 299 8.86 -11.62 7.84
C ARG A 299 8.06 -10.52 7.17
N LEU A 300 8.66 -9.36 6.91
CA LEU A 300 8.01 -8.23 6.23
C LEU A 300 7.70 -8.53 4.75
N SER A 301 8.57 -9.27 4.06
CA SER A 301 8.35 -9.69 2.67
C SER A 301 7.22 -10.72 2.56
N ALA A 302 7.22 -11.75 3.42
CA ALA A 302 6.12 -12.74 3.48
C ALA A 302 4.77 -12.10 3.87
N LEU A 303 4.79 -11.12 4.78
CA LEU A 303 3.60 -10.34 5.15
C LEU A 303 3.03 -9.58 3.94
N ASN A 304 3.88 -8.85 3.22
CA ASN A 304 3.45 -8.11 2.04
C ASN A 304 2.92 -9.04 0.93
N ALA A 305 3.66 -10.12 0.63
CA ALA A 305 3.28 -11.06 -0.43
C ALA A 305 1.94 -11.77 -0.14
N SER A 306 1.72 -12.22 1.10
CA SER A 306 0.51 -12.93 1.51
C SER A 306 -0.74 -12.03 1.56
N LEU A 307 -0.58 -10.77 1.96
CA LEU A 307 -1.69 -9.82 2.06
C LEU A 307 -1.92 -9.00 0.77
N ARG A 308 -1.03 -9.09 -0.23
CA ARG A 308 -1.12 -8.37 -1.53
C ARG A 308 -2.48 -8.51 -2.22
N ILE A 309 -3.13 -9.67 -2.06
CA ILE A 309 -4.48 -9.96 -2.58
C ILE A 309 -5.57 -8.98 -2.10
N TYR A 310 -5.36 -8.33 -0.94
CA TYR A 310 -6.28 -7.36 -0.35
C TYR A 310 -5.99 -5.91 -0.72
N LYS A 311 -5.00 -5.66 -1.59
CA LYS A 311 -4.51 -4.32 -1.95
C LYS A 311 -4.24 -3.42 -0.72
N PRO A 312 -3.38 -3.85 0.21
CA PRO A 312 -3.17 -3.15 1.47
C PRO A 312 -2.67 -1.72 1.26
N SER A 313 -3.18 -0.80 2.07
CA SER A 313 -2.51 0.49 2.30
C SER A 313 -1.31 0.28 3.23
N TYR A 314 -0.40 1.25 3.31
CA TYR A 314 0.83 1.13 4.10
C TYR A 314 1.05 2.37 4.98
N LEU A 315 1.47 2.12 6.22
CA LEU A 315 2.03 3.11 7.14
C LEU A 315 3.52 2.84 7.29
N HIS A 316 4.37 3.69 6.72
CA HIS A 316 5.82 3.49 6.68
C HIS A 316 6.51 4.41 7.67
N ILE A 317 7.13 3.83 8.71
CA ILE A 317 7.92 4.59 9.70
C ILE A 317 9.35 4.72 9.16
N TRP A 318 9.66 5.84 8.51
CA TRP A 318 10.97 6.04 7.90
C TRP A 318 12.06 6.43 8.91
N GLN A 319 11.69 6.97 10.08
CA GLN A 319 12.60 7.19 11.22
C GLN A 319 12.27 6.31 12.43
N LEU A 320 12.65 5.03 12.38
CA LEU A 320 12.41 4.04 13.44
C LEU A 320 13.07 4.34 14.82
N LYS A 321 13.87 5.42 14.93
CA LYS A 321 14.75 5.67 16.09
C LYS A 321 14.75 7.12 16.60
N THR A 322 13.88 8.01 16.12
CA THR A 322 13.78 9.40 16.63
C THR A 322 13.67 9.44 18.16
N PHE A 323 12.78 8.62 18.73
CA PHE A 323 12.60 8.49 20.18
C PHE A 323 13.87 8.03 20.91
N TRP A 324 14.63 7.11 20.31
CA TRP A 324 15.86 6.57 20.91
C TRP A 324 17.02 7.57 20.89
N HIS A 325 17.07 8.45 19.89
CA HIS A 325 18.13 9.44 19.77
C HIS A 325 17.81 10.77 20.46
N GLU A 326 16.56 11.22 20.43
CA GLU A 326 16.10 12.57 20.82
C GLU A 326 15.04 12.60 21.94
N ARG A 327 14.53 11.45 22.41
CA ARG A 327 13.34 11.31 23.29
C ARG A 327 12.03 11.88 22.72
N LYS A 328 11.97 12.16 21.41
CA LYS A 328 10.80 12.73 20.71
C LYS A 328 10.01 11.72 19.89
N LEU A 329 8.71 11.97 19.72
CA LEU A 329 7.85 11.32 18.73
C LEU A 329 7.34 12.38 17.74
N SER A 330 7.51 12.15 16.44
CA SER A 330 6.99 13.04 15.41
C SER A 330 6.07 12.29 14.44
N ILE A 331 4.86 12.80 14.25
CA ILE A 331 3.86 12.21 13.34
C ILE A 331 4.25 12.32 11.84
N VAL A 332 5.32 13.07 11.55
CA VAL A 332 5.94 13.18 10.21
C VAL A 332 6.91 12.03 9.92
N ASP A 333 7.35 11.29 10.95
CA ASP A 333 8.20 10.10 10.81
C ASP A 333 7.43 8.90 10.22
N VAL A 334 6.10 9.02 10.07
CA VAL A 334 5.22 8.00 9.48
C VAL A 334 4.53 8.54 8.23
N ASP A 335 4.85 7.94 7.08
CA ASP A 335 4.19 8.21 5.80
C ASP A 335 3.00 7.29 5.55
N PHE A 336 1.97 7.81 4.89
CA PHE A 336 0.86 7.00 4.36
C PHE A 336 1.02 6.78 2.85
N HIS A 337 0.86 5.54 2.41
CA HIS A 337 0.84 5.15 1.01
C HIS A 337 -0.39 4.29 0.70
N SER A 338 -1.07 4.59 -0.41
CA SER A 338 -2.01 3.63 -1.02
C SER A 338 -1.25 2.48 -1.68
N PHE A 339 -1.95 1.38 -1.92
CA PHE A 339 -1.42 0.23 -2.65
C PHE A 339 -0.87 0.64 -4.03
N GLU A 340 -1.65 1.44 -4.75
CA GLU A 340 -1.32 1.96 -6.08
C GLU A 340 -0.07 2.85 -6.05
N LYS A 341 0.20 3.60 -4.97
CA LYS A 341 1.40 4.44 -4.83
C LYS A 341 2.68 3.60 -4.62
N ILE A 342 2.56 2.35 -4.15
CA ILE A 342 3.71 1.43 -3.98
C ILE A 342 3.87 0.51 -5.20
N GLU A 343 2.78 0.07 -5.85
CA GLU A 343 2.87 -0.77 -7.06
C GLU A 343 3.15 0.00 -8.35
N ALA A 344 2.80 1.29 -8.45
CA ALA A 344 2.94 2.04 -9.70
C ALA A 344 4.42 2.32 -10.02
N SER A 345 4.78 2.15 -11.31
CA SER A 345 5.93 2.81 -11.90
C SER A 345 5.89 4.32 -11.59
N PRO A 346 7.04 4.98 -11.37
CA PRO A 346 7.08 6.41 -11.11
C PRO A 346 6.47 7.20 -12.27
N LEU A 347 5.86 8.35 -11.93
CA LEU A 347 5.29 9.25 -12.93
C LEU A 347 6.42 9.98 -13.69
N VAL A 348 6.53 9.74 -15.00
CA VAL A 348 7.60 10.26 -15.85
C VAL A 348 7.10 11.42 -16.72
N ALA A 349 7.79 12.55 -16.68
CA ALA A 349 7.63 13.62 -17.66
C ALA A 349 8.25 13.17 -19.00
N PRO A 350 7.56 13.29 -20.16
CA PRO A 350 8.03 12.72 -21.44
C PRO A 350 9.45 13.14 -21.85
N SER A 351 9.87 14.37 -21.55
CA SER A 351 11.23 14.87 -21.81
C SER A 351 12.34 14.16 -21.02
N LYS A 352 11.99 13.36 -20.01
CA LYS A 352 12.89 12.49 -19.23
C LYS A 352 12.77 11.00 -19.59
N ALA A 353 11.90 10.64 -20.53
CA ALA A 353 11.71 9.26 -20.99
C ALA A 353 12.61 8.92 -22.19
N ASP A 354 12.73 7.64 -22.53
CA ASP A 354 13.46 7.18 -23.70
C ASP A 354 12.80 7.56 -25.03
N ALA A 355 13.55 7.52 -26.13
CA ALA A 355 13.11 7.97 -27.45
C ALA A 355 11.83 7.26 -27.96
N MET A 356 11.64 5.96 -27.68
CA MET A 356 10.39 5.27 -28.05
C MET A 356 9.19 5.78 -27.24
N THR A 357 9.36 6.05 -25.95
CA THR A 357 8.30 6.65 -25.13
C THR A 357 8.02 8.09 -25.57
N GLN A 358 9.02 8.89 -25.89
CA GLN A 358 8.82 10.24 -26.44
C GLN A 358 7.99 10.20 -27.74
N MET A 359 8.32 9.28 -28.65
CA MET A 359 7.59 9.06 -29.90
C MET A 359 6.15 8.60 -29.68
N ILE A 360 5.87 7.63 -28.78
CA ILE A 360 4.49 7.19 -28.54
C ILE A 360 3.63 8.30 -27.90
N VAL A 361 4.24 9.17 -27.08
CA VAL A 361 3.55 10.31 -26.47
C VAL A 361 3.30 11.41 -27.51
N HIS A 362 4.23 11.65 -28.44
CA HIS A 362 4.00 12.52 -29.59
C HIS A 362 2.80 12.04 -30.41
N GLU A 363 2.81 10.77 -30.81
CA GLU A 363 1.75 10.18 -31.63
C GLU A 363 0.40 10.11 -30.93
N MET A 364 0.36 9.87 -29.62
CA MET A 364 -0.89 9.94 -28.86
C MET A 364 -1.44 11.37 -28.78
N ARG A 365 -0.59 12.39 -28.65
CA ARG A 365 -1.03 13.80 -28.72
C ARG A 365 -1.58 14.14 -30.10
N ALA A 366 -0.84 13.82 -31.16
CA ALA A 366 -1.28 14.03 -32.54
C ALA A 366 -2.60 13.30 -32.86
N PHE A 367 -2.77 12.07 -32.38
CA PHE A 367 -4.01 11.30 -32.56
C PHE A 367 -5.18 11.87 -31.74
N ARG A 368 -4.96 12.28 -30.48
CA ARG A 368 -5.96 12.99 -29.67
C ARG A 368 -6.40 14.29 -30.35
N ASP A 369 -5.47 15.10 -30.82
CA ASP A 369 -5.77 16.41 -31.38
C ASP A 369 -6.47 16.29 -32.75
N GLN A 370 -6.13 15.26 -33.54
CA GLN A 370 -6.90 14.84 -34.71
C GLN A 370 -8.32 14.36 -34.33
N PHE A 371 -8.47 13.57 -33.26
CA PHE A 371 -9.75 13.04 -32.82
C PHE A 371 -10.70 14.17 -32.36
N LEU A 372 -10.23 15.07 -31.49
CA LEU A 372 -11.01 16.20 -30.99
C LEU A 372 -11.36 17.20 -32.12
N SER A 373 -10.46 17.43 -33.08
CA SER A 373 -10.78 18.28 -34.25
C SER A 373 -11.69 17.59 -35.28
N ALA A 374 -11.96 16.30 -35.14
CA ALA A 374 -12.94 15.53 -35.90
C ALA A 374 -14.27 15.29 -35.15
N GLU A 375 -14.38 15.76 -33.90
CA GLU A 375 -15.59 15.64 -33.09
C GLU A 375 -16.80 16.30 -33.78
N GLY A 376 -17.98 15.68 -33.68
CA GLY A 376 -19.21 16.10 -34.37
C GLY A 376 -19.24 15.86 -35.89
N LYS A 377 -18.11 15.61 -36.56
CA LYS A 377 -18.02 15.48 -38.03
C LYS A 377 -18.32 14.07 -38.57
N GLY A 378 -18.82 13.17 -37.73
CA GLY A 378 -19.14 11.79 -38.10
C GLY A 378 -19.71 10.98 -36.94
N GLU A 379 -20.14 9.75 -37.22
CA GLU A 379 -21.01 8.92 -36.36
C GLU A 379 -20.32 8.31 -35.12
N VAL A 380 -19.20 8.87 -34.68
CA VAL A 380 -18.41 8.35 -33.55
C VAL A 380 -19.24 8.34 -32.27
N ALA A 381 -19.91 9.44 -31.94
CA ALA A 381 -20.76 9.55 -30.76
C ALA A 381 -22.12 8.84 -30.92
N SER A 382 -22.73 8.91 -32.10
CA SER A 382 -24.09 8.41 -32.37
C SER A 382 -24.17 6.90 -32.62
N PHE A 383 -23.14 6.29 -33.23
CA PHE A 383 -23.14 4.88 -33.61
C PHE A 383 -21.99 4.09 -32.96
N TRP A 384 -20.74 4.52 -33.15
CA TRP A 384 -19.57 3.72 -32.78
C TRP A 384 -19.30 3.67 -31.27
N LEU A 385 -19.76 4.66 -30.51
CA LEU A 385 -19.70 4.75 -29.03
C LEU A 385 -21.09 4.90 -28.39
N ARG A 386 -22.16 4.47 -29.08
CA ARG A 386 -23.56 4.81 -28.74
C ARG A 386 -24.05 4.44 -27.33
N LYS A 387 -23.44 3.44 -26.68
CA LYS A 387 -23.77 3.00 -25.31
C LYS A 387 -22.99 3.79 -24.27
N SER A 388 -21.66 3.83 -24.38
CA SER A 388 -20.82 4.43 -23.32
C SER A 388 -20.58 5.93 -23.49
N ARG A 389 -20.62 6.44 -24.73
CA ARG A 389 -20.16 7.78 -25.17
C ARG A 389 -18.75 8.14 -24.68
N LYS A 390 -17.89 7.14 -24.46
CA LYS A 390 -16.59 7.28 -23.79
C LYS A 390 -15.44 6.82 -24.71
N PRO A 391 -14.79 7.75 -25.45
CA PRO A 391 -13.66 7.40 -26.31
C PRO A 391 -12.44 6.97 -25.50
N VAL A 392 -11.76 5.94 -26.01
CA VAL A 392 -10.46 5.48 -25.58
C VAL A 392 -9.62 5.34 -26.85
N LEU A 393 -8.46 6.00 -26.87
CA LEU A 393 -7.50 5.95 -27.96
C LEU A 393 -6.33 5.04 -27.58
N ALA A 394 -5.81 4.31 -28.56
CA ALA A 394 -4.59 3.52 -28.45
C ALA A 394 -3.63 3.84 -29.60
N VAL A 395 -2.33 3.84 -29.27
CA VAL A 395 -1.22 3.93 -30.23
C VAL A 395 -0.26 2.78 -29.97
N LEU A 396 0.16 2.08 -31.02
CA LEU A 396 1.01 0.89 -30.98
C LEU A 396 2.30 1.17 -31.76
N LEU A 397 3.46 0.88 -31.17
CA LEU A 397 4.76 0.94 -31.84
C LEU A 397 5.26 -0.47 -32.18
N ILE A 398 5.64 -0.64 -33.44
CA ILE A 398 6.12 -1.89 -34.03
C ILE A 398 7.46 -1.61 -34.67
N GLU A 399 8.50 -2.31 -34.23
CA GLU A 399 9.84 -2.27 -34.85
C GLU A 399 9.90 -3.35 -35.91
N LYS A 400 9.90 -2.96 -37.19
CA LYS A 400 10.20 -3.88 -38.29
C LYS A 400 11.72 -4.02 -38.41
N PRO A 401 12.25 -5.23 -38.68
CA PRO A 401 13.67 -5.41 -38.96
C PRO A 401 14.08 -4.59 -40.19
N ALA A 402 15.38 -4.30 -40.29
CA ALA A 402 15.97 -3.75 -41.51
C ALA A 402 15.71 -4.69 -42.71
N THR A 403 15.35 -4.12 -43.85
CA THR A 403 15.14 -4.84 -45.11
C THR A 403 16.46 -5.13 -45.81
N GLU A 404 17.41 -4.19 -45.72
CA GLU A 404 18.75 -4.32 -46.30
C GLU A 404 19.86 -4.33 -45.24
N ALA A 405 20.99 -4.94 -45.57
CA ALA A 405 22.13 -5.15 -44.66
C ALA A 405 22.89 -3.84 -44.38
N GLY A 406 22.41 -3.07 -43.41
CA GLY A 406 23.00 -1.80 -42.99
C GLY A 406 21.97 -0.74 -42.62
N GLU A 407 20.69 -0.92 -42.98
CA GLU A 407 19.62 -0.04 -42.55
C GLU A 407 19.36 -0.11 -41.04
N ARG A 408 18.73 0.94 -40.49
CA ARG A 408 18.22 0.92 -39.12
C ARG A 408 16.81 0.31 -39.10
N PRO A 409 16.43 -0.45 -38.04
CA PRO A 409 15.09 -1.02 -37.94
C PRO A 409 14.03 0.09 -37.94
N LYS A 410 12.97 -0.11 -38.73
CA LYS A 410 11.96 0.91 -39.00
C LYS A 410 10.82 0.82 -37.99
N ILE A 411 10.60 1.88 -37.21
CA ILE A 411 9.43 1.97 -36.34
C ILE A 411 8.21 2.35 -37.16
N VAL A 412 7.14 1.57 -37.00
CA VAL A 412 5.82 1.76 -37.59
C VAL A 412 4.82 2.03 -36.47
N VAL A 413 3.95 3.01 -36.69
CA VAL A 413 2.93 3.44 -35.74
C VAL A 413 1.57 2.94 -36.23
N GLN A 414 0.82 2.24 -35.39
CA GLN A 414 -0.57 1.90 -35.66
C GLN A 414 -1.49 2.53 -34.62
N ARG A 415 -2.59 3.14 -35.06
CA ARG A 415 -3.60 3.78 -34.20
C ARG A 415 -4.85 2.89 -34.09
N GLY A 416 -5.59 3.02 -32.99
CA GLY A 416 -6.85 2.32 -32.75
C GLY A 416 -7.74 3.04 -31.74
N MET A 417 -9.05 2.81 -31.82
CA MET A 417 -10.06 3.39 -30.91
C MET A 417 -10.98 2.26 -30.42
N ASN A 418 -11.63 2.40 -29.26
CA ASN A 418 -12.70 1.48 -28.86
C ASN A 418 -13.92 1.60 -29.78
N CYS A 419 -14.58 0.48 -30.09
CA CYS A 419 -15.76 0.44 -30.96
C CYS A 419 -16.83 -0.50 -30.40
N GLU A 420 -18.08 -0.04 -30.33
CA GLU A 420 -19.21 -0.75 -29.74
C GLU A 420 -20.04 -1.48 -30.81
N VAL A 421 -19.37 -2.33 -31.59
CA VAL A 421 -20.01 -3.23 -32.58
C VAL A 421 -21.17 -3.99 -31.93
N SER A 422 -22.30 -4.12 -32.64
CA SER A 422 -23.55 -4.65 -32.07
C SER A 422 -23.60 -6.19 -31.99
N MET A 423 -22.48 -6.81 -31.60
CA MET A 423 -22.30 -8.26 -31.58
C MET A 423 -22.49 -8.85 -30.17
N PRO A 424 -22.86 -10.15 -30.06
CA PRO A 424 -22.93 -10.86 -28.77
C PRO A 424 -21.61 -10.88 -27.98
N THR A 425 -20.48 -10.73 -28.67
CA THR A 425 -19.12 -10.71 -28.11
C THR A 425 -18.71 -9.37 -27.49
N GLY A 426 -19.60 -8.37 -27.48
CA GLY A 426 -19.41 -7.09 -26.78
C GLY A 426 -18.46 -6.11 -27.49
N SER A 427 -18.06 -5.07 -26.75
CA SER A 427 -17.27 -3.96 -27.31
C SER A 427 -15.80 -4.32 -27.56
N LEU A 428 -15.26 -3.78 -28.64
CA LEU A 428 -13.83 -3.84 -28.97
C LEU A 428 -13.08 -2.74 -28.23
N CYS A 429 -11.98 -3.10 -27.56
CA CYS A 429 -11.12 -2.15 -26.86
C CYS A 429 -10.08 -1.55 -27.82
N ALA A 430 -9.63 -0.34 -27.52
CA ALA A 430 -8.72 0.42 -28.38
C ALA A 430 -7.40 -0.33 -28.64
N GLU A 431 -6.88 -1.01 -27.63
CA GLU A 431 -5.66 -1.83 -27.69
C GLU A 431 -5.81 -2.98 -28.69
N ARG A 432 -6.93 -3.72 -28.60
CA ARG A 432 -7.26 -4.82 -29.50
C ARG A 432 -7.47 -4.34 -30.93
N ASN A 433 -8.06 -3.16 -31.12
CA ASN A 433 -8.22 -2.57 -32.46
C ASN A 433 -6.90 -2.07 -33.05
N ALA A 434 -5.99 -1.50 -32.24
CA ALA A 434 -4.65 -1.11 -32.71
C ALA A 434 -3.81 -2.34 -33.11
N ILE A 435 -3.84 -3.42 -32.31
CA ILE A 435 -3.14 -4.68 -32.62
C ILE A 435 -3.77 -5.38 -33.84
N GLY A 436 -5.11 -5.44 -33.91
CA GLY A 436 -5.83 -6.04 -35.03
C GLY A 436 -5.59 -5.31 -36.35
N SER A 437 -5.63 -3.98 -36.35
CA SER A 437 -5.33 -3.16 -37.54
C SER A 437 -3.89 -3.33 -38.00
N ALA A 438 -2.94 -3.49 -37.07
CA ALA A 438 -1.54 -3.76 -37.42
C ALA A 438 -1.40 -5.10 -38.15
N LEU A 439 -1.97 -6.18 -37.59
CA LEU A 439 -1.93 -7.52 -38.18
C LEU A 439 -2.72 -7.64 -39.50
N ALA A 440 -3.78 -6.84 -39.67
CA ALA A 440 -4.52 -6.74 -40.93
C ALA A 440 -3.72 -6.00 -42.03
N ASN A 441 -2.94 -4.97 -41.64
CA ASN A 441 -2.07 -4.22 -42.54
C ASN A 441 -0.76 -4.98 -42.87
N ASP A 442 -0.28 -5.84 -41.97
CA ASP A 442 0.89 -6.70 -42.17
C ASP A 442 0.79 -7.98 -41.31
N PRO A 443 0.41 -9.13 -41.90
CA PRO A 443 0.29 -10.39 -41.18
C PRO A 443 1.65 -11.02 -40.80
N THR A 444 2.78 -10.43 -41.20
CA THR A 444 4.13 -10.93 -40.83
C THR A 444 4.63 -10.41 -39.48
N ILE A 445 3.90 -9.48 -38.84
CA ILE A 445 4.29 -8.88 -37.57
C ILE A 445 4.38 -9.95 -36.47
N THR A 446 5.59 -10.23 -36.01
CA THR A 446 5.83 -11.12 -34.86
C THR A 446 5.53 -10.41 -33.54
N ARG A 447 5.18 -11.18 -32.49
CA ARG A 447 5.06 -10.64 -31.11
C ARG A 447 6.30 -9.87 -30.66
N ARG A 448 7.50 -10.24 -31.14
CA ARG A 448 8.79 -9.60 -30.82
C ARG A 448 9.01 -8.24 -31.48
N ALA A 449 8.32 -7.97 -32.60
CA ALA A 449 8.31 -6.66 -33.26
C ALA A 449 7.47 -5.64 -32.50
N ILE A 450 6.42 -6.05 -31.78
CA ILE A 450 5.56 -5.17 -30.99
C ILE A 450 6.33 -4.69 -29.75
N LYS A 451 6.63 -3.38 -29.66
CA LYS A 451 7.47 -2.81 -28.59
C LYS A 451 6.69 -2.14 -27.47
N MET A 452 5.65 -1.40 -27.83
CA MET A 452 4.98 -0.52 -26.87
C MET A 452 3.56 -0.22 -27.31
N ILE A 453 2.65 -0.09 -26.35
CA ILE A 453 1.31 0.46 -26.59
C ILE A 453 1.01 1.58 -25.60
N ALA A 454 0.42 2.68 -26.06
CA ALA A 454 -0.07 3.77 -25.23
C ALA A 454 -1.60 3.78 -25.23
N VAL A 455 -2.23 4.04 -24.09
CA VAL A 455 -3.70 4.07 -23.93
C VAL A 455 -4.14 5.35 -23.23
N LEU A 456 -5.10 6.07 -23.83
CA LEU A 456 -5.61 7.35 -23.36
C LEU A 456 -7.15 7.37 -23.35
N GLY A 457 -7.76 7.70 -22.21
CA GLY A 457 -9.19 8.00 -22.12
C GLY A 457 -9.49 9.46 -22.43
N LEU A 458 -10.60 9.73 -23.12
CA LEU A 458 -11.11 11.08 -23.35
C LEU A 458 -12.53 11.23 -22.79
N ASN A 459 -12.87 12.46 -22.40
CA ASN A 459 -14.22 12.86 -22.04
C ASN A 459 -14.71 13.80 -23.15
N LEU A 460 -15.74 13.40 -23.90
CA LEU A 460 -16.47 14.30 -24.78
C LEU A 460 -17.26 15.29 -23.92
N PRO A 461 -17.40 16.58 -24.30
CA PRO A 461 -18.52 17.40 -23.82
C PRO A 461 -19.85 16.67 -24.10
N ALA A 462 -20.80 16.77 -23.16
CA ALA A 462 -22.18 16.38 -23.46
C ALA A 462 -22.79 17.37 -24.46
N ASP A 463 -23.64 16.87 -25.37
CA ASP A 463 -24.22 17.66 -26.46
C ASP A 463 -24.81 18.98 -25.95
N GLY A 464 -24.40 20.09 -26.55
CA GLY A 464 -24.82 21.42 -26.15
C GLY A 464 -26.31 21.64 -26.46
N ILE A 465 -27.08 22.07 -25.45
CA ILE A 465 -28.33 22.78 -25.71
C ILE A 465 -27.94 24.20 -26.13
N ASP A 466 -28.34 24.60 -27.33
CA ASP A 466 -28.03 25.93 -27.86
C ASP A 466 -28.65 27.05 -27.00
N THR A 467 -27.81 27.80 -26.30
CA THR A 467 -28.12 29.17 -25.87
C THR A 467 -27.30 30.15 -26.70
N VAL A 468 -27.95 30.82 -27.65
CA VAL A 468 -27.35 31.85 -28.49
C VAL A 468 -26.88 33.03 -27.64
N ALA A 469 -25.56 33.10 -27.41
CA ALA A 469 -24.90 34.29 -26.88
C ALA A 469 -24.22 35.02 -28.04
N SER A 470 -24.87 36.07 -28.55
CA SER A 470 -24.40 36.81 -29.72
C SER A 470 -23.07 37.52 -29.46
N SER A 471 -22.17 37.49 -30.45
CA SER A 471 -20.98 38.31 -30.49
C SER A 471 -21.34 39.80 -30.42
N PHE A 472 -20.77 40.52 -29.45
CA PHE A 472 -20.69 41.98 -29.50
C PHE A 472 -19.25 42.44 -29.24
N VAL A 473 -18.60 42.92 -30.29
CA VAL A 473 -17.35 43.67 -30.22
C VAL A 473 -17.70 45.12 -30.60
N PRO A 474 -17.68 46.08 -29.67
CA PRO A 474 -17.67 47.49 -30.04
C PRO A 474 -16.25 47.87 -30.49
N ALA A 475 -16.13 48.33 -31.72
CA ALA A 475 -14.89 48.92 -32.24
C ALA A 475 -14.97 50.45 -32.19
N GLU A 476 -13.82 51.07 -31.92
CA GLU A 476 -13.45 52.47 -32.17
C GLU A 476 -14.33 53.62 -31.62
N ASN A 477 -13.67 54.51 -30.89
CA ASN A 477 -13.85 55.95 -31.08
C ASN A 477 -12.49 56.65 -30.88
N THR A 478 -12.29 57.82 -31.48
CA THR A 478 -10.95 58.39 -31.74
C THR A 478 -10.81 59.83 -31.25
N GLU A 479 -9.86 60.07 -30.34
CA GLU A 479 -9.24 61.37 -29.99
C GLU A 479 -7.95 61.01 -29.22
N ARG A 480 -6.72 61.37 -29.62
CA ARG A 480 -6.04 62.65 -29.93
C ARG A 480 -5.42 63.35 -28.70
N ASP A 481 -4.19 63.82 -28.92
CA ASP A 481 -3.38 64.80 -28.17
C ASP A 481 -2.96 64.42 -26.72
N ASP A 482 -1.81 64.81 -26.16
CA ASP A 482 -0.48 65.21 -26.70
C ASP A 482 0.59 65.21 -25.56
N CYS A 483 1.88 64.98 -25.89
CA CYS A 483 3.12 65.26 -25.08
C CYS A 483 3.26 64.65 -23.64
N THR A 484 4.43 64.47 -22.99
CA THR A 484 5.89 64.58 -23.30
C THR A 484 6.74 63.79 -22.26
N LEU A 485 7.99 63.39 -22.62
CA LEU A 485 9.19 63.21 -21.72
C LEU A 485 9.14 62.10 -20.62
N GLN A 486 10.21 61.43 -20.14
CA GLN A 486 11.67 61.29 -20.43
C GLN A 486 11.96 59.77 -20.61
N ASP A 487 12.80 59.28 -21.53
CA ASP A 487 14.28 59.27 -21.58
C ASP A 487 15.02 58.65 -20.37
N ASN A 488 15.48 57.39 -20.55
CA ASN A 488 16.88 57.00 -20.36
C ASN A 488 17.12 55.62 -20.99
N GLY A 489 18.29 55.39 -21.60
CA GLY A 489 18.57 54.10 -22.26
C GLY A 489 20.05 53.74 -22.33
N LYS A 490 20.35 52.50 -22.76
CA LYS A 490 21.69 52.12 -23.24
C LYS A 490 21.65 50.97 -24.25
N LYS A 491 22.64 51.00 -25.15
CA LYS A 491 22.85 50.09 -26.30
C LYS A 491 23.60 48.81 -25.79
N MET A 492 23.93 47.77 -26.58
CA MET A 492 24.37 47.77 -27.98
C MET A 492 24.53 46.35 -28.58
N LYS A 493 24.24 46.21 -29.90
CA LYS A 493 24.70 45.21 -30.92
C LYS A 493 24.80 43.71 -30.52
N ARG A 494 24.25 42.72 -31.24
CA ARG A 494 24.13 42.44 -32.71
C ARG A 494 25.45 42.06 -33.41
N SER A 495 25.57 40.77 -33.77
CA SER A 495 26.37 40.23 -34.88
C SER A 495 25.54 39.20 -35.65
N GLN A 496 25.76 39.10 -36.96
CA GLN A 496 24.94 38.31 -37.91
C GLN A 496 25.82 37.99 -39.14
N VAL A 497 25.86 36.72 -39.58
CA VAL A 497 26.53 36.27 -40.82
C VAL A 497 25.66 35.21 -41.51
N GLN A 498 25.77 35.10 -42.84
CA GLN A 498 24.87 34.37 -43.75
C GLN A 498 25.71 33.66 -44.84
N PHE A 499 25.12 33.39 -46.03
CA PHE A 499 25.63 32.61 -47.19
C PHE A 499 25.46 31.07 -47.02
N SER A 500 24.71 30.28 -47.83
CA SER A 500 24.45 30.16 -49.30
C SER A 500 25.50 29.32 -50.04
N ALA A 501 25.25 28.57 -51.13
CA ALA A 501 24.05 28.04 -51.83
C ALA A 501 24.53 27.10 -52.98
N ALA A 502 23.65 26.68 -53.91
CA ALA A 502 23.90 25.81 -55.09
C ALA A 502 24.12 24.31 -54.77
N LEU A 503 23.53 23.31 -55.48
CA LEU A 503 23.59 22.91 -56.92
C LEU A 503 24.97 22.31 -57.31
N ASP A 504 25.08 21.21 -58.08
CA ASP A 504 24.07 20.31 -58.68
C ASP A 504 24.66 18.93 -59.09
N THR A 505 23.84 18.01 -59.65
CA THR A 505 24.09 17.06 -60.78
C THR A 505 25.50 16.44 -61.06
N ALA A 506 25.72 15.16 -61.46
CA ALA A 506 25.02 13.86 -61.44
C ALA A 506 25.92 12.75 -62.10
N THR A 507 25.47 11.48 -62.08
CA THR A 507 25.75 10.39 -63.07
C THR A 507 27.09 9.60 -63.06
N SER A 508 26.99 8.26 -63.19
CA SER A 508 27.92 7.30 -63.87
C SER A 508 29.37 7.12 -63.35
N SER A 509 30.02 5.94 -63.45
CA SER A 509 29.62 4.58 -63.89
C SER A 509 30.67 3.51 -63.46
N SER A 510 30.37 2.23 -63.73
CA SER A 510 31.26 1.06 -64.02
C SER A 510 32.80 1.23 -64.02
N SER A 511 33.64 0.22 -63.70
CA SER A 511 33.48 -1.22 -64.00
C SER A 511 34.34 -2.18 -63.17
N GLU A 512 33.99 -3.46 -63.30
CA GLU A 512 34.52 -4.74 -62.81
C GLU A 512 36.04 -5.06 -62.95
N SER A 513 36.44 -6.14 -62.25
CA SER A 513 37.40 -7.22 -62.65
C SER A 513 38.83 -7.27 -62.06
N GLY A 514 39.37 -8.50 -61.94
CA GLY A 514 40.65 -8.88 -61.29
C GLY A 514 40.49 -9.32 -59.82
N SER A 515 40.70 -10.57 -59.34
CA SER A 515 41.57 -11.71 -59.76
C SER A 515 43.07 -11.42 -59.55
N THR A 516 43.92 -12.27 -58.94
CA THR A 516 43.83 -13.73 -58.62
C THR A 516 44.83 -14.12 -57.51
N ALA A 517 44.71 -15.35 -56.94
CA ALA A 517 45.78 -16.14 -56.28
C ALA A 517 46.33 -15.63 -54.90
N ASP A 518 46.88 -16.43 -53.98
CA ASP A 518 47.10 -17.91 -53.87
C ASP A 518 46.97 -18.34 -52.38
N LEU A 519 46.41 -19.52 -52.02
CA LEU A 519 47.10 -20.81 -51.70
C LEU A 519 48.03 -20.75 -50.44
N ILE A 520 48.04 -21.67 -49.45
CA ILE A 520 48.06 -23.16 -49.48
C ILE A 520 47.55 -23.78 -48.13
N LYS A 521 46.67 -24.80 -48.22
CA LYS A 521 46.48 -26.08 -47.42
C LYS A 521 46.53 -26.05 -45.84
N SER A 522 46.00 -27.03 -45.09
CA SER A 522 45.57 -28.42 -45.38
C SER A 522 44.44 -28.97 -44.47
N VAL A 523 43.51 -29.75 -45.05
CA VAL A 523 43.01 -31.12 -44.67
C VAL A 523 42.76 -31.44 -43.17
N GLY A 524 41.65 -32.06 -42.71
CA GLY A 524 40.69 -33.01 -43.31
C GLY A 524 40.87 -34.45 -42.73
N PRO A 525 39.94 -35.44 -42.85
CA PRO A 525 38.67 -35.45 -43.60
C PRO A 525 37.40 -36.01 -42.86
N GLU A 526 36.22 -35.77 -43.45
CA GLU A 526 35.05 -36.67 -43.75
C GLU A 526 34.52 -37.71 -42.70
N LEU A 527 33.26 -37.62 -42.21
CA LEU A 527 31.96 -38.21 -42.72
C LEU A 527 31.76 -39.74 -42.43
N PRO A 528 30.57 -40.41 -42.54
CA PRO A 528 29.26 -40.00 -43.12
C PRO A 528 27.93 -40.49 -42.42
N VAL A 529 26.77 -39.93 -42.86
CA VAL A 529 25.49 -40.62 -43.25
C VAL A 529 24.51 -41.37 -42.26
N ARG A 530 23.26 -40.82 -42.18
CA ARG A 530 21.88 -41.42 -42.12
C ARG A 530 21.19 -41.93 -40.80
N PRO A 531 19.82 -42.07 -40.79
CA PRO A 531 18.97 -42.13 -39.56
C PRO A 531 18.08 -43.40 -39.39
N ILE A 532 17.37 -43.53 -38.26
CA ILE A 532 16.34 -44.57 -37.97
C ILE A 532 15.14 -44.02 -37.15
N CYS A 533 13.93 -44.55 -37.39
CA CYS A 533 12.73 -44.56 -36.51
C CYS A 533 12.14 -46.00 -36.51
N PRO A 534 11.52 -46.50 -35.41
CA PRO A 534 10.05 -46.44 -35.18
C PRO A 534 9.74 -46.22 -33.66
N ALA A 535 8.58 -46.48 -33.02
CA ALA A 535 7.22 -46.99 -33.30
C ALA A 535 6.22 -46.25 -32.35
N THR A 536 4.88 -46.21 -32.43
CA THR A 536 3.80 -46.97 -33.11
C THR A 536 3.19 -48.19 -32.35
N VAL A 537 2.26 -47.94 -31.41
CA VAL A 537 1.12 -48.78 -30.93
C VAL A 537 0.12 -47.76 -30.29
N GLN A 538 -1.12 -47.46 -30.74
CA GLN A 538 -2.40 -48.22 -30.90
C GLN A 538 -2.98 -48.80 -29.57
N CYS A 539 -4.29 -49.04 -29.37
CA CYS A 539 -5.56 -48.42 -29.82
C CYS A 539 -6.70 -48.94 -28.88
N SER A 540 -7.98 -48.60 -29.14
CA SER A 540 -9.23 -48.89 -28.37
C SER A 540 -9.51 -47.93 -27.18
N SER A 541 -10.69 -47.34 -26.94
CA SER A 541 -12.07 -47.41 -27.48
C SER A 541 -12.97 -48.57 -27.05
N GLU A 542 -13.88 -48.29 -26.12
CA GLU A 542 -15.35 -48.57 -26.09
C GLU A 542 -15.91 -48.05 -24.74
N LYS A 543 -17.21 -47.94 -24.43
CA LYS A 543 -18.47 -47.42 -25.03
C LYS A 543 -19.62 -47.88 -24.10
N ALA A 544 -20.77 -47.17 -24.11
CA ALA A 544 -22.08 -47.62 -23.57
C ALA A 544 -22.21 -47.83 -22.03
N SER A 545 -23.40 -47.78 -21.38
CA SER A 545 -24.70 -47.14 -21.72
C SER A 545 -25.69 -47.15 -20.53
N ILE A 546 -26.50 -46.07 -20.41
CA ILE A 546 -27.97 -45.99 -20.15
C ILE A 546 -28.64 -46.78 -18.98
N LEU A 547 -29.56 -46.11 -18.24
CA LEU A 547 -30.87 -46.51 -17.62
C LEU A 547 -31.07 -45.79 -16.24
N THR A 548 -32.06 -44.88 -16.02
CA THR A 548 -33.50 -45.05 -15.64
C THR A 548 -33.74 -45.87 -14.34
N ALA A 549 -34.62 -45.57 -13.37
CA ALA A 549 -35.56 -44.46 -13.04
C ALA A 549 -35.97 -44.61 -11.51
N GLU A 550 -37.03 -44.08 -10.86
CA GLU A 550 -38.22 -43.29 -11.26
C GLU A 550 -38.92 -42.51 -10.10
N THR A 551 -39.69 -41.48 -10.46
CA THR A 551 -40.87 -40.75 -9.87
C THR A 551 -41.62 -41.21 -8.60
N VAL A 552 -42.10 -40.24 -7.79
CA VAL A 552 -43.43 -40.12 -7.08
C VAL A 552 -43.46 -38.77 -6.31
N GLN A 553 -44.36 -37.79 -6.58
CA GLN A 553 -45.74 -37.60 -6.07
C GLN A 553 -45.86 -37.53 -4.51
N ARG A 554 -46.73 -36.73 -3.86
CA ARG A 554 -47.67 -35.66 -4.25
C ARG A 554 -48.13 -34.93 -2.96
N SER A 555 -48.48 -33.64 -3.04
CA SER A 555 -49.75 -33.06 -2.51
C SER A 555 -49.69 -31.53 -2.45
N ALA A 556 -50.87 -30.91 -2.56
CA ALA A 556 -51.14 -29.51 -2.25
C ALA A 556 -52.49 -29.46 -1.49
N ASN A 557 -52.77 -28.36 -0.81
CA ASN A 557 -54.14 -27.97 -0.45
C ASN A 557 -54.20 -26.46 -0.16
N ASP A 558 -55.18 -25.78 -0.73
CA ASP A 558 -55.47 -24.36 -0.49
C ASP A 558 -56.18 -24.14 0.84
N THR A 559 -56.07 -22.94 1.41
CA THR A 559 -57.23 -22.26 2.00
C THR A 559 -57.11 -20.74 1.79
N VAL A 560 -58.23 -20.03 1.79
CA VAL A 560 -58.43 -18.72 1.12
C VAL A 560 -59.10 -17.69 2.05
N ARG A 561 -58.91 -16.40 1.73
CA ARG A 561 -59.50 -15.15 2.29
C ARG A 561 -58.78 -14.46 3.45
N GLY A 562 -58.79 -13.12 3.36
CA GLY A 562 -58.26 -12.15 4.32
C GLY A 562 -57.98 -10.82 3.61
N LEU A 563 -59.02 -10.01 3.38
CA LEU A 563 -58.90 -8.71 2.70
C LEU A 563 -59.31 -7.61 3.68
N GLU A 564 -58.41 -6.70 4.01
CA GLU A 564 -58.72 -5.51 4.79
C GLU A 564 -57.77 -4.36 4.43
N GLU A 565 -58.33 -3.18 4.21
CA GLU A 565 -57.58 -1.95 3.91
C GLU A 565 -57.27 -1.20 5.22
N ARG A 566 -56.07 -0.62 5.31
CA ARG A 566 -55.95 0.81 5.67
C ARG A 566 -54.56 1.38 5.43
N SER A 567 -54.55 2.62 4.96
CA SER A 567 -53.38 3.48 4.84
C SER A 567 -52.90 3.97 6.20
N HIS A 568 -51.58 4.07 6.38
CA HIS A 568 -51.02 5.07 7.27
C HIS A 568 -49.68 5.57 6.70
N GLU A 569 -49.59 6.87 6.47
CA GLU A 569 -48.34 7.51 6.06
C GLU A 569 -47.38 7.61 7.26
N GLN A 570 -46.11 7.33 7.02
CA GLN A 570 -45.01 7.79 7.88
C GLN A 570 -43.90 8.36 7.00
N LEU A 571 -43.53 9.61 7.25
CA LEU A 571 -42.56 10.33 6.43
C LEU A 571 -41.15 9.77 6.63
N ASN A 572 -40.50 9.38 5.52
CA ASN A 572 -39.09 9.03 5.51
C ASN A 572 -38.21 10.29 5.65
N ALA A 573 -37.95 10.69 6.89
CA ALA A 573 -36.99 11.76 7.23
C ALA A 573 -35.53 11.29 7.03
N ASN A 574 -35.13 11.13 5.77
CA ASN A 574 -33.76 10.74 5.37
C ASN A 574 -33.23 11.63 4.22
N LEU A 575 -33.25 12.96 4.46
CA LEU A 575 -32.63 13.96 3.60
C LEU A 575 -31.73 14.91 4.40
N ASP A 576 -30.64 14.37 4.95
CA ASP A 576 -29.35 15.04 4.83
C ASP A 576 -28.18 14.07 5.09
N SER A 577 -27.30 13.90 4.10
CA SER A 577 -26.13 13.02 4.21
C SER A 577 -24.96 13.63 3.42
N SER A 578 -24.06 14.29 4.14
CA SER A 578 -22.85 14.89 3.58
C SER A 578 -21.96 13.80 2.95
N ARG A 579 -21.82 13.83 1.62
CA ARG A 579 -21.15 12.76 0.85
C ARG A 579 -19.69 12.56 1.26
N LYS A 580 -19.30 11.29 1.48
CA LYS A 580 -17.93 10.89 1.79
C LYS A 580 -16.97 11.13 0.60
N PRO A 581 -15.70 11.53 0.83
CA PRO A 581 -14.68 11.53 -0.21
C PRO A 581 -14.38 10.09 -0.64
N LYS A 582 -14.50 9.78 -1.94
CA LYS A 582 -14.21 8.45 -2.46
C LYS A 582 -12.69 8.23 -2.56
N ARG A 583 -12.14 7.22 -1.88
CA ARG A 583 -10.84 6.63 -2.28
C ARG A 583 -10.95 6.16 -3.75
N PRO A 584 -9.88 6.25 -4.55
CA PRO A 584 -9.85 5.64 -5.87
C PRO A 584 -10.18 4.14 -5.76
N ARG A 585 -11.21 3.70 -6.49
CA ARG A 585 -11.54 2.28 -6.67
C ARG A 585 -11.61 2.00 -8.16
N THR A 586 -10.88 1.00 -8.61
CA THR A 586 -11.04 0.42 -9.95
C THR A 586 -11.80 -0.90 -9.85
N PHE A 587 -12.80 -1.06 -10.72
CA PHE A 587 -13.63 -2.26 -10.91
C PHE A 587 -14.71 -2.55 -9.85
N SER A 588 -15.76 -1.75 -9.90
CA SER A 588 -17.16 -2.22 -9.90
C SER A 588 -17.96 -1.29 -10.85
N LEU A 589 -18.89 -1.83 -11.64
CA LEU A 589 -19.83 -1.05 -12.45
C LEU A 589 -21.22 -1.17 -11.83
N ASP A 590 -21.72 -0.06 -11.28
CA ASP A 590 -23.14 0.19 -11.00
C ASP A 590 -23.55 1.40 -11.87
N ASP A 591 -23.95 1.16 -13.11
CA ASP A 591 -24.14 2.24 -14.10
C ASP A 591 -25.22 3.26 -13.68
N VAL A 592 -26.28 2.81 -13.01
CA VAL A 592 -27.41 3.64 -12.55
C VAL A 592 -26.98 4.71 -11.53
N ALA A 593 -26.08 4.36 -10.60
CA ALA A 593 -25.61 5.27 -9.56
C ALA A 593 -24.55 6.28 -10.07
N VAL A 594 -23.99 6.05 -11.27
CA VAL A 594 -23.02 6.95 -11.90
C VAL A 594 -23.73 8.07 -12.67
N GLU A 595 -24.83 7.77 -13.36
CA GLU A 595 -25.53 8.70 -14.24
C GLU A 595 -26.07 9.93 -13.48
N GLU A 596 -26.77 9.70 -12.36
CA GLU A 596 -27.27 10.78 -11.49
C GLU A 596 -26.14 11.56 -10.78
N MET A 597 -24.95 10.98 -10.67
CA MET A 597 -23.78 11.66 -10.09
C MET A 597 -23.01 12.53 -11.09
N MET A 598 -23.12 12.26 -12.40
CA MET A 598 -22.41 13.03 -13.44
C MET A 598 -23.09 14.35 -13.81
N ARG A 599 -24.36 14.58 -13.42
CA ARG A 599 -25.12 15.81 -13.73
C ARG A 599 -24.62 17.12 -13.07
N ARG A 600 -23.63 17.10 -12.16
CA ARG A 600 -23.31 18.27 -11.30
C ARG A 600 -21.87 18.81 -11.30
N CYS A 601 -20.94 18.20 -12.03
CA CYS A 601 -19.60 18.75 -12.29
C CYS A 601 -19.12 18.26 -13.66
N ALA A 602 -18.15 18.98 -14.27
CA ALA A 602 -17.45 18.48 -15.44
C ALA A 602 -16.89 17.06 -15.16
N PRO A 603 -17.02 16.09 -16.10
CA PRO A 603 -16.73 14.70 -15.83
C PRO A 603 -15.24 14.52 -15.46
N PRO A 604 -14.93 13.79 -14.36
CA PRO A 604 -13.55 13.62 -13.91
C PRO A 604 -12.71 12.94 -14.99
N ASP A 605 -11.44 13.36 -15.12
CA ASP A 605 -10.50 12.73 -16.05
C ASP A 605 -10.36 11.24 -15.68
N ARG A 606 -10.49 10.37 -16.70
CA ARG A 606 -10.62 8.92 -16.53
C ARG A 606 -9.26 8.20 -16.58
N ASN A 607 -8.18 8.95 -16.73
CA ASN A 607 -6.82 8.46 -16.78
C ASN A 607 -6.19 8.38 -15.36
N PRO A 608 -5.21 7.49 -15.12
CA PRO A 608 -4.68 6.47 -16.03
C PRO A 608 -5.65 5.30 -16.26
N LEU A 609 -5.85 4.92 -17.52
CA LEU A 609 -6.62 3.72 -17.87
C LEU A 609 -5.72 2.48 -17.89
N ALA A 610 -5.91 1.59 -16.93
CA ALA A 610 -5.35 0.24 -16.99
C ALA A 610 -6.05 -0.61 -18.07
N PRO A 611 -5.35 -1.52 -18.77
CA PRO A 611 -5.97 -2.42 -19.75
C PRO A 611 -7.00 -3.33 -19.06
N CYS A 612 -8.12 -3.60 -19.74
CA CYS A 612 -9.15 -4.51 -19.22
C CYS A 612 -8.62 -5.97 -19.20
N GLY A 613 -9.31 -6.89 -18.51
CA GLY A 613 -8.86 -8.28 -18.36
C GLY A 613 -8.49 -8.97 -19.69
N ALA A 614 -9.38 -8.91 -20.69
CA ALA A 614 -9.13 -9.48 -22.01
C ALA A 614 -7.96 -8.80 -22.76
N CYS A 615 -7.78 -7.48 -22.62
CA CYS A 615 -6.60 -6.81 -23.16
C CYS A 615 -5.32 -7.24 -22.42
N LYS A 616 -5.36 -7.37 -21.08
CA LYS A 616 -4.22 -7.80 -20.27
C LYS A 616 -3.72 -9.18 -20.68
N GLU A 617 -4.60 -10.15 -20.96
CA GLU A 617 -4.21 -11.47 -21.47
C GLU A 617 -3.45 -11.40 -22.80
N TRP A 618 -3.92 -10.56 -23.74
CA TRP A 618 -3.23 -10.35 -25.02
C TRP A 618 -1.87 -9.67 -24.83
N LEU A 619 -1.79 -8.69 -23.94
CA LEU A 619 -0.57 -7.93 -23.65
C LEU A 619 0.48 -8.76 -22.89
N VAL A 620 0.04 -9.63 -21.97
CA VAL A 620 0.91 -10.66 -21.34
C VAL A 620 1.44 -11.62 -22.40
N LYS A 621 0.58 -12.12 -23.30
CA LYS A 621 1.03 -12.97 -24.41
C LYS A 621 2.00 -12.25 -25.35
N ILE A 622 1.91 -10.94 -25.55
CA ILE A 622 2.94 -10.18 -26.28
C ILE A 622 4.25 -10.13 -25.47
N ALA A 623 4.17 -9.86 -24.16
CA ALA A 623 5.32 -9.80 -23.26
C ALA A 623 6.10 -11.12 -23.11
N GLU A 624 5.42 -12.28 -23.13
CA GLU A 624 6.06 -13.62 -23.19
C GLU A 624 7.14 -13.72 -24.28
N ALA A 625 6.86 -13.13 -25.45
CA ALA A 625 7.74 -13.15 -26.62
C ALA A 625 8.54 -11.85 -26.82
N ASN A 626 8.24 -10.82 -26.02
CA ASN A 626 9.02 -9.60 -25.89
C ASN A 626 9.04 -9.11 -24.43
N PRO A 627 9.98 -9.58 -23.59
CA PRO A 627 10.09 -9.12 -22.21
C PRO A 627 10.34 -7.61 -22.06
N SER A 628 10.75 -6.91 -23.13
CA SER A 628 10.90 -5.44 -23.15
C SER A 628 9.62 -4.68 -23.54
N PHE A 629 8.48 -5.38 -23.69
CA PHE A 629 7.20 -4.78 -24.03
C PHE A 629 6.67 -3.87 -22.91
N ARG A 630 6.20 -2.67 -23.28
CA ARG A 630 5.76 -1.63 -22.33
C ARG A 630 4.36 -1.10 -22.66
N VAL A 631 3.54 -0.94 -21.62
CA VAL A 631 2.25 -0.25 -21.67
C VAL A 631 2.40 1.14 -21.05
N VAL A 632 2.12 2.17 -21.84
CA VAL A 632 2.15 3.57 -21.44
C VAL A 632 0.73 4.04 -21.16
N THR A 633 0.52 4.66 -20.00
CA THR A 633 -0.76 5.28 -19.62
C THR A 633 -0.49 6.70 -19.15
N PHE A 634 -1.47 7.59 -19.26
CA PHE A 634 -1.27 9.01 -18.99
C PHE A 634 -1.81 9.41 -17.62
N GLU A 635 -1.27 10.49 -17.05
CA GLU A 635 -1.84 11.16 -15.87
C GLU A 635 -3.22 11.78 -16.16
N ASN A 636 -3.43 12.24 -17.39
CA ASN A 636 -4.60 13.01 -17.83
C ASN A 636 -4.69 13.06 -19.36
N SER A 637 -5.88 13.41 -19.85
CA SER A 637 -6.21 13.79 -21.23
C SER A 637 -5.23 14.76 -21.91
N ARG A 638 -4.55 15.62 -21.14
CA ARG A 638 -3.55 16.56 -21.65
C ARG A 638 -2.21 15.90 -22.00
N CYS A 639 -2.00 14.63 -21.64
CA CYS A 639 -0.79 13.85 -21.89
C CYS A 639 0.49 14.55 -21.35
N ARG A 640 0.39 15.21 -20.18
CA ARG A 640 1.52 15.93 -19.57
C ARG A 640 2.58 15.00 -19.02
N ASN A 641 2.17 13.99 -18.27
CA ASN A 641 3.02 12.97 -17.66
C ASN A 641 2.49 11.56 -17.97
N VAL A 642 3.36 10.55 -17.86
CA VAL A 642 3.05 9.13 -18.16
C VAL A 642 3.51 8.18 -17.08
N TYR A 643 2.77 7.08 -16.91
CA TYR A 643 3.22 5.86 -16.23
C TYR A 643 3.68 4.87 -17.30
N ILE A 644 4.86 4.27 -17.10
CA ILE A 644 5.46 3.31 -18.02
C ILE A 644 5.49 1.95 -17.32
N ASN A 645 4.57 1.06 -17.69
CA ASN A 645 4.40 -0.24 -17.05
C ASN A 645 4.96 -1.34 -17.95
N GLN A 646 6.01 -2.02 -17.51
CA GLN A 646 6.45 -3.27 -18.13
C GLN A 646 5.52 -4.39 -17.65
N ILE A 647 4.96 -5.17 -18.57
CA ILE A 647 4.11 -6.32 -18.23
C ILE A 647 5.00 -7.56 -18.17
N SER A 648 4.88 -8.29 -17.07
CA SER A 648 5.50 -9.58 -16.76
C SER A 648 4.42 -10.56 -16.30
#